data_AF-A0A4R4GZ85-F1
#
_entry.id   AF-A0A4R4GZ85-F1
#
_cell.length_a   1.000
_cell.length_b   1.000
_cell.length_c   1.000
_cell.angle_alpha   90.00
_cell.angle_beta   90.00
_cell.angle_gamma   90.00
#
_symmetry.space_group_name_H-M   'P 1'
#
loop_
_entity.id
_entity.type
_entity.pdbx_description
1 polymer ?
#
loop_
_entity_poly.entity_id
_entity_poly.type
_entity_poly.pdbx_seq_one_letter_code
_entity_poly.pdbx_strand_id
1 'polypeptide(L)'
;MGNHQKKQISLLICLYISIILPLYANDFLFTSINTSHGLSDNQIRYILQLPDGRMVFTTNGNINLYDGIHFSYLHRTDKNVYPLKQYDGFYRIYQSGDSLLWVKDYHKLMGINLYKEEYIRDLESYFQNKNIPEPIENLFADCAGHIWILTDHKLQELQTGIHITLSPNDARQLQDLNTENDSLYLFYNTGEVDCYDMTSRKRLYSAAAYAETEQQYFARTSLVVKAPNSFYQLRNGYKGGLFCFNTCQRTWKKILEENYALNTLIITPDNQKAYITCVHGFWILDLTKEKLQYIPILETKNGQRLSTEISTIFQDRQGGLWIGTLNRGLLYYHPSMHKLTQINRNNFPVAPEKDIAVESFAEDNKGMIYLKEHTHIYRLSTEKDGTRTLISEHNSSIPAEVKKKFNRGTETAFFKGKTYTALCTDTRGWTWAGTADGLELFIPDEQTPRIFYRENGLSNNFVQGIIEDDHNDIWVTTSNGISRIHINQKNKEPYFTNFNQQDGALEGEYLTKAVFKASDGTLYFGGIDGFNIFNPDNESITPELPYSPVFTCLRLYGKKIKLPQASPYTKEIELGYNQNFLTFEFSALNYINSERTYYRYQLEGIDKNWMNVFTSKPGNTTAGNGMLQASYTNLPPGEYTFKVMASDTPLQWNEKITVIKLTIHAPWWKTTTAYTIYLLILLFITVGSIRLYICWTRKKIERRHKEEILLLRIRNLIEQCNNYEAEQKARLEKNGTATSTCFENDKQPDHPKTTNTESAFLARAIEQVEKNMHVIGYSVEQLSRDLCMERTGLYRKLVNLLDQSPSLFIRNIRLQRAAQLLTENELSIAEIAERTGFSSSSYLSKCFQEMYGCRPSEYARKTKKST
;
A
#
# COMPACT_ATOMS: atom_id res chain seq x y z
N MET A 1 -2.11 71.76 -21.81
CA MET A 1 -1.32 70.89 -20.91
C MET A 1 -1.94 70.84 -19.50
N GLY A 2 -3.19 70.40 -19.35
CA GLY A 2 -3.87 70.47 -18.04
C GLY A 2 -5.00 69.47 -17.76
N ASN A 3 -5.26 68.49 -18.64
CA ASN A 3 -6.35 67.52 -18.43
C ASN A 3 -5.95 66.03 -18.55
N HIS A 4 -4.74 65.72 -19.02
CA HIS A 4 -4.26 64.32 -19.07
C HIS A 4 -3.59 63.84 -17.78
N GLN A 5 -3.00 64.74 -16.97
CA GLN A 5 -2.37 64.37 -15.70
C GLN A 5 -3.36 64.09 -14.57
N LYS A 6 -4.55 64.72 -14.56
CA LYS A 6 -5.58 64.45 -13.52
C LYS A 6 -6.27 63.10 -13.68
N LYS A 7 -6.40 62.57 -14.90
CA LYS A 7 -6.97 61.23 -15.14
C LYS A 7 -6.01 60.09 -14.78
N GLN A 8 -4.69 60.28 -14.90
CA GLN A 8 -3.71 59.29 -14.44
C GLN A 8 -3.54 59.28 -12.92
N ILE A 9 -3.66 60.44 -12.25
CA ILE A 9 -3.57 60.50 -10.78
C ILE A 9 -4.82 59.93 -10.10
N SER A 10 -6.02 60.08 -10.70
CA SER A 10 -7.23 59.46 -10.15
C SER A 10 -7.32 57.95 -10.38
N LEU A 11 -6.69 57.42 -11.43
CA LEU A 11 -6.58 55.97 -11.65
C LEU A 11 -5.49 55.32 -10.77
N LEU A 12 -4.43 56.04 -10.41
CA LEU A 12 -3.42 55.54 -9.48
C LEU A 12 -3.87 55.54 -8.01
N ILE A 13 -4.80 56.43 -7.64
CA ILE A 13 -5.33 56.48 -6.27
C ILE A 13 -6.46 55.45 -6.06
N CYS A 14 -7.12 54.97 -7.12
CA CYS A 14 -8.07 53.84 -7.04
C CYS A 14 -7.40 52.45 -7.15
N LEU A 15 -6.12 52.37 -7.50
CA LEU A 15 -5.36 51.10 -7.55
C LEU A 15 -4.48 50.86 -6.30
N TYR A 16 -4.63 51.69 -5.26
CA TYR A 16 -3.88 51.62 -4.00
C TYR A 16 -4.80 51.40 -2.78
N ILE A 17 -5.96 50.78 -3.00
CA ILE A 17 -6.71 50.09 -1.95
C ILE A 17 -6.67 48.61 -2.29
N SER A 18 -5.46 48.05 -2.32
CA SER A 18 -5.29 46.67 -1.91
C SER A 18 -5.84 46.60 -0.49
N ILE A 19 -7.01 45.99 -0.34
CA ILE A 19 -7.59 45.64 0.95
C ILE A 19 -6.55 44.73 1.62
N ILE A 20 -5.67 45.34 2.41
CA ILE A 20 -4.82 44.65 3.37
C ILE A 20 -5.76 44.35 4.52
N LEU A 21 -6.46 43.22 4.44
CA LEU A 21 -7.02 42.62 5.63
C LEU A 21 -5.84 42.34 6.57
N PRO A 22 -5.84 42.87 7.81
CA PRO A 22 -4.95 42.36 8.84
C PRO A 22 -5.23 40.86 8.96
N LEU A 23 -4.17 40.04 8.93
CA LEU A 23 -4.26 38.65 9.35
C LEU A 23 -4.71 38.65 10.81
N TYR A 24 -6.01 38.46 11.03
CA TYR A 24 -6.58 38.39 12.36
C TYR A 24 -6.45 36.95 12.87
N ALA A 25 -6.49 36.77 14.19
CA ALA A 25 -6.37 35.45 14.83
C ALA A 25 -7.43 34.43 14.36
N ASN A 26 -8.47 34.85 13.64
CA ASN A 26 -9.51 34.00 13.05
C ASN A 26 -9.11 33.28 11.75
N ASP A 27 -7.91 33.50 11.20
CA ASP A 27 -7.54 32.95 9.88
C ASP A 27 -7.02 31.51 9.90
N PHE A 28 -6.66 30.98 11.09
CA PHE A 28 -6.10 29.64 11.22
C PHE A 28 -7.14 28.65 11.78
N LEU A 29 -7.74 27.85 10.89
CA LEU A 29 -8.61 26.75 11.28
C LEU A 29 -7.86 25.42 11.18
N PHE A 30 -7.51 24.83 12.32
CA PHE A 30 -6.66 23.64 12.35
C PHE A 30 -7.46 22.33 12.32
N THR A 31 -6.93 21.35 11.60
CA THR A 31 -7.33 19.94 11.66
C THR A 31 -6.43 19.20 12.64
N SER A 32 -7.01 18.44 13.57
CA SER A 32 -6.24 17.69 14.58
C SER A 32 -5.90 16.27 14.11
N ILE A 33 -4.65 15.85 14.34
CA ILE A 33 -4.15 14.51 14.02
C ILE A 33 -3.46 13.97 15.27
N ASN A 34 -3.92 12.83 15.76
CA ASN A 34 -3.52 12.27 17.06
C ASN A 34 -3.40 10.75 16.98
N THR A 35 -3.24 10.08 18.13
CA THR A 35 -3.10 8.61 18.20
C THR A 35 -4.25 7.82 17.57
N SER A 36 -5.48 8.35 17.50
CA SER A 36 -6.58 7.67 16.81
C SER A 36 -6.38 7.59 15.29
N HIS A 37 -5.51 8.45 14.75
CA HIS A 37 -5.15 8.50 13.33
C HIS A 37 -3.89 7.68 13.01
N GLY A 38 -3.29 7.00 14.01
CA GLY A 38 -2.11 6.14 13.83
C GLY A 38 -0.78 6.74 14.29
N LEU A 39 -0.77 7.98 14.78
CA LEU A 39 0.39 8.57 15.44
C LEU A 39 0.77 7.74 16.69
N SER A 40 2.06 7.52 16.94
CA SER A 40 2.49 6.66 18.07
C SER A 40 2.21 7.25 19.46
N ASP A 41 2.25 8.58 19.61
CA ASP A 41 2.00 9.29 20.88
C ASP A 41 1.63 10.76 20.58
N ASN A 42 0.87 11.42 21.46
CA ASN A 42 0.39 12.79 21.28
C ASN A 42 1.38 13.88 21.71
N GLN A 43 2.55 13.54 22.25
CA GLN A 43 3.60 14.48 22.64
C GLN A 43 4.58 14.71 21.49
N ILE A 44 4.30 15.69 20.63
CA ILE A 44 5.20 16.00 19.50
C ILE A 44 6.41 16.78 20.00
N ARG A 45 7.61 16.40 19.56
CA ARG A 45 8.87 17.05 19.94
C ARG A 45 9.51 17.81 18.79
N TYR A 46 9.47 17.24 17.58
CA TYR A 46 10.08 17.86 16.41
C TYR A 46 9.36 17.42 15.13
N ILE A 47 9.42 18.28 14.10
CA ILE A 47 8.84 18.04 12.78
C ILE A 47 9.87 18.33 11.71
N LEU A 48 9.94 17.47 10.71
CA LEU A 48 10.84 17.52 9.57
C LEU A 48 10.10 17.01 8.33
N GLN A 49 10.50 17.48 7.14
CA GLN A 49 10.09 16.89 5.87
C GLN A 49 11.28 16.29 5.14
N LEU A 50 11.15 15.05 4.68
CA LEU A 50 12.19 14.34 3.91
C LEU A 50 12.29 14.84 2.46
N PRO A 51 13.38 14.55 1.74
CA PRO A 51 13.53 14.88 0.32
C PRO A 51 12.46 14.23 -0.55
N ASP A 52 12.07 12.99 -0.22
CA ASP A 52 10.99 12.24 -0.89
C ASP A 52 9.60 12.84 -0.64
N GLY A 53 9.51 13.85 0.23
CA GLY A 53 8.31 14.63 0.52
C GLY A 53 7.53 14.17 1.74
N ARG A 54 7.82 12.98 2.29
CA ARG A 54 7.16 12.45 3.50
C ARG A 54 7.46 13.30 4.73
N MET A 55 6.51 13.33 5.66
CA MET A 55 6.67 14.03 6.93
C MET A 55 7.25 13.11 8.00
N VAL A 56 8.10 13.67 8.86
CA VAL A 56 8.68 13.01 10.02
C VAL A 56 8.25 13.75 11.27
N PHE A 57 7.61 13.02 12.19
CA PHE A 57 7.16 13.55 13.47
C PHE A 57 7.78 12.74 14.58
N THR A 58 8.53 13.39 15.47
CA THR A 58 9.06 12.70 16.64
C THR A 58 8.18 12.90 17.82
N THR A 59 7.91 11.79 18.49
CA THR A 59 7.15 11.75 19.72
C THR A 59 8.08 11.39 20.87
N ASN A 60 7.54 11.27 22.08
CA ASN A 60 8.31 10.79 23.21
C ASN A 60 8.74 9.31 23.01
N GLY A 61 9.91 9.11 22.40
CA GLY A 61 10.56 7.80 22.26
C GLY A 61 10.51 7.16 20.87
N ASN A 62 9.66 7.61 19.95
CA ASN A 62 9.54 7.05 18.59
C ASN A 62 9.62 8.12 17.50
N ILE A 63 9.97 7.69 16.29
CA ILE A 63 9.87 8.50 15.08
C ILE A 63 8.73 7.98 14.24
N ASN A 64 7.84 8.88 13.82
CA ASN A 64 6.71 8.58 12.95
C ASN A 64 7.01 9.12 11.56
N LEU A 65 6.94 8.26 10.55
CA LEU A 65 6.98 8.60 9.14
C LEU A 65 5.55 8.63 8.61
N TYR A 66 5.16 9.72 7.98
CA TYR A 66 3.84 9.95 7.44
C TYR A 66 3.90 10.13 5.93
N ASP A 67 3.16 9.30 5.21
CA ASP A 67 3.10 9.28 3.75
C ASP A 67 1.89 10.04 3.19
N GLY A 68 1.31 10.95 3.98
CA GLY A 68 0.11 11.69 3.58
C GLY A 68 -1.21 10.98 3.88
N ILE A 69 -1.18 9.69 4.25
CA ILE A 69 -2.38 8.91 4.54
C ILE A 69 -2.19 8.04 5.80
N HIS A 70 -1.05 7.38 5.93
CA HIS A 70 -0.76 6.46 7.02
C HIS A 70 0.49 6.88 7.79
N PHE A 71 0.48 6.55 9.07
CA PHE A 71 1.65 6.60 9.92
C PHE A 71 2.32 5.22 9.96
N SER A 72 3.64 5.24 9.83
CA SER A 72 4.52 4.15 10.25
C SER A 72 5.47 4.70 11.30
N TYR A 73 5.94 3.88 12.24
CA TYR A 73 6.86 4.36 13.27
C TYR A 73 8.00 3.39 13.52
N LEU A 74 9.14 3.97 13.87
CA LEU A 74 10.36 3.26 14.19
C LEU A 74 10.53 3.19 15.70
N HIS A 75 10.62 1.96 16.21
CA HIS A 75 10.87 1.73 17.62
C HIS A 75 12.34 1.81 17.94
N ARG A 76 12.66 2.60 18.97
CA ARG A 76 13.98 2.69 19.54
C ARG A 76 14.20 1.60 20.59
N THR A 77 15.41 1.05 20.63
CA THR A 77 15.90 0.23 21.75
C THR A 77 17.10 0.91 22.42
N ASP A 78 17.44 0.51 23.64
CA ASP A 78 18.58 1.10 24.38
C ASP A 78 19.92 0.92 23.64
N LYS A 79 20.06 -0.14 22.85
CA LYS A 79 21.25 -0.39 22.03
C LYS A 79 21.44 0.65 20.92
N ASN A 80 20.39 1.36 20.52
CA ASN A 80 20.47 2.37 19.47
C ASN A 80 20.96 3.74 19.96
N VAL A 81 21.17 3.89 21.28
CA VAL A 81 21.52 5.16 21.91
C VAL A 81 23.02 5.24 22.13
N TYR A 82 23.65 6.25 21.55
CA TYR A 82 25.02 6.65 21.84
C TYR A 82 25.00 7.80 22.86
N PRO A 83 25.77 7.73 23.96
CA PRO A 83 25.78 8.78 24.98
C PRO A 83 26.55 10.02 24.50
N LEU A 84 25.98 11.22 24.68
CA LEU A 84 26.64 12.50 24.42
C LEU A 84 26.94 13.22 25.73
N LYS A 85 28.21 13.56 26.00
CA LYS A 85 28.61 14.20 27.26
C LYS A 85 28.17 15.66 27.37
N GLN A 86 28.26 16.43 26.29
CA GLN A 86 28.09 17.90 26.32
C GLN A 86 26.74 18.39 25.78
N TYR A 87 25.79 17.49 25.49
CA TYR A 87 24.51 17.90 24.90
C TYR A 87 23.38 18.02 25.93
N ASP A 88 23.17 19.25 26.39
CA ASP A 88 22.08 19.65 27.29
C ASP A 88 20.87 20.25 26.55
N GLY A 89 20.82 20.14 25.22
CA GLY A 89 19.80 20.76 24.39
C GLY A 89 18.49 19.97 24.30
N PHE A 90 17.48 20.59 23.67
CA PHE A 90 16.21 19.96 23.36
C PHE A 90 16.32 18.89 22.26
N TYR A 91 15.25 18.17 22.01
CA TYR A 91 15.19 17.18 20.95
C TYR A 91 15.42 17.84 19.57
N ARG A 92 16.32 17.28 18.76
CA ARG A 92 16.62 17.75 17.40
C ARG A 92 16.79 16.61 16.42
N ILE A 93 16.42 16.85 15.18
CA ILE A 93 16.69 15.95 14.07
C ILE A 93 17.45 16.71 13.01
N TYR A 94 18.52 16.11 12.53
CA TYR A 94 19.27 16.60 11.39
C TYR A 94 19.23 15.56 10.28
N GLN A 95 19.02 16.04 9.07
CA GLN A 95 19.13 15.22 7.90
C GLN A 95 20.52 15.40 7.30
N SER A 96 21.21 14.29 7.00
CA SER A 96 22.50 14.30 6.30
C SER A 96 22.38 13.59 4.97
N GLY A 97 22.47 14.35 3.89
CA GLY A 97 22.18 13.88 2.53
C GLY A 97 20.79 13.20 2.45
N ASP A 98 20.66 12.21 1.58
CA ASP A 98 19.36 11.55 1.33
C ASP A 98 19.12 10.27 2.15
N SER A 99 20.08 9.87 2.98
CA SER A 99 20.13 8.50 3.53
C SER A 99 20.11 8.39 5.05
N LEU A 100 20.45 9.47 5.77
CA LEU A 100 20.66 9.42 7.21
C LEU A 100 19.88 10.53 7.92
N LEU A 101 19.24 10.13 9.02
CA LEU A 101 18.75 11.05 10.04
C LEU A 101 19.55 10.87 11.32
N TRP A 102 19.97 12.00 11.89
CA TRP A 102 20.61 12.08 13.20
C TRP A 102 19.63 12.67 14.18
N VAL A 103 19.40 11.97 15.27
CA VAL A 103 18.52 12.42 16.35
C VAL A 103 19.36 12.71 17.57
N LYS A 104 19.24 13.94 18.07
CA LYS A 104 19.80 14.35 19.35
C LYS A 104 18.68 14.50 20.36
N ASP A 105 18.89 13.92 21.53
CA ASP A 105 18.09 14.09 22.73
C ASP A 105 19.04 14.35 23.90
N TYR A 106 18.55 14.79 25.05
CA TYR A 106 19.37 15.13 26.22
C TYR A 106 20.36 13.98 26.55
N HIS A 107 21.66 14.26 26.44
CA HIS A 107 22.77 13.29 26.55
C HIS A 107 22.73 12.06 25.62
N LYS A 108 22.01 12.11 24.50
CA LYS A 108 21.76 10.97 23.61
C LYS A 108 21.89 11.34 22.14
N LEU A 109 22.49 10.45 21.37
CA LEU A 109 22.56 10.48 19.92
C LEU A 109 22.04 9.15 19.35
N MET A 110 21.22 9.23 18.31
CA MET A 110 20.78 8.08 17.53
C MET A 110 20.96 8.40 16.04
N GLY A 111 21.25 7.37 15.24
CA GLY A 111 21.32 7.46 13.78
C GLY A 111 20.31 6.52 13.15
N ILE A 112 19.64 6.97 12.10
CA ILE A 112 18.64 6.19 11.37
C ILE A 112 19.03 6.14 9.91
N ASN A 113 19.02 4.93 9.34
CA ASN A 113 19.21 4.71 7.92
C ASN A 113 17.84 4.71 7.22
N LEU A 114 17.58 5.74 6.42
CA LEU A 114 16.31 5.91 5.71
C LEU A 114 16.10 4.86 4.61
N TYR A 115 17.17 4.36 3.98
CA TYR A 115 17.05 3.30 2.96
C TYR A 115 16.60 1.97 3.53
N LYS A 116 16.81 1.73 4.83
CA LYS A 116 16.32 0.54 5.53
C LYS A 116 15.15 0.84 6.45
N GLU A 117 14.88 2.12 6.72
CA GLU A 117 13.98 2.61 7.77
C GLU A 117 14.26 1.92 9.12
N GLU A 118 15.52 1.87 9.52
CA GLU A 118 15.97 1.20 10.75
C GLU A 118 17.01 2.05 11.48
N TYR A 119 17.00 1.99 12.82
CA TYR A 119 18.05 2.57 13.64
C TYR A 119 19.38 1.85 13.42
N ILE A 120 20.47 2.61 13.35
CA ILE A 120 21.82 2.09 13.39
C ILE A 120 22.04 1.47 14.79
N ARG A 121 22.44 0.19 14.84
CA ARG A 121 22.54 -0.58 16.08
C ARG A 121 23.81 -0.30 16.87
N ASP A 122 24.88 0.07 16.19
CA ASP A 122 26.18 0.35 16.79
C ASP A 122 26.78 1.58 16.11
N LEU A 123 26.58 2.72 16.76
CA LEU A 123 27.12 4.00 16.29
C LEU A 123 28.62 4.11 16.51
N GLU A 124 29.17 3.44 17.52
CA GLU A 124 30.62 3.47 17.78
C GLU A 124 31.37 2.82 16.62
N SER A 125 30.96 1.61 16.21
CA SER A 125 31.48 0.98 14.99
C SER A 125 31.27 1.81 13.73
N TYR A 126 30.14 2.54 13.63
CA TYR A 126 29.88 3.43 12.50
C TYR A 126 30.92 4.56 12.41
N PHE A 127 31.24 5.21 13.53
CA PHE A 127 32.23 6.31 13.57
C PHE A 127 33.67 5.82 13.42
N GLN A 128 34.02 4.66 13.99
CA GLN A 128 35.33 4.04 13.79
C GLN A 128 35.60 3.75 12.31
N ASN A 129 34.60 3.22 11.58
CA ASN A 129 34.69 3.01 10.13
C ASN A 129 34.84 4.31 9.31
N LYS A 130 34.56 5.47 9.91
CA LYS A 130 34.75 6.80 9.33
C LYS A 130 36.03 7.49 9.80
N ASN A 131 36.97 6.74 10.37
CA ASN A 131 38.24 7.23 10.91
C ASN A 131 38.08 8.24 12.06
N ILE A 132 37.04 8.07 12.89
CA ILE A 132 36.83 8.83 14.13
C ILE A 132 36.90 7.84 15.30
N PRO A 133 38.11 7.58 15.84
CA PRO A 133 38.30 6.64 16.95
C PRO A 133 38.01 7.26 18.31
N GLU A 134 37.98 8.59 18.41
CA GLU A 134 37.74 9.32 19.65
C GLU A 134 36.25 9.31 20.04
N PRO A 135 35.94 9.32 21.35
CA PRO A 135 34.56 9.43 21.80
C PRO A 135 33.99 10.80 21.41
N ILE A 136 32.76 10.79 20.90
CA ILE A 136 32.09 11.99 20.42
C ILE A 136 31.48 12.75 21.59
N GLU A 137 31.79 14.03 21.70
CA GLU A 137 31.22 14.90 22.73
C GLU A 137 29.90 15.50 22.27
N ASN A 138 29.82 15.89 20.99
CA ASN A 138 28.64 16.52 20.40
C ASN A 138 28.61 16.36 18.87
N LEU A 139 27.42 16.54 18.28
CA LEU A 139 27.19 16.48 16.84
C LEU A 139 26.34 17.69 16.41
N PHE A 140 26.70 18.30 15.29
CA PHE A 140 25.99 19.44 14.72
C PHE A 140 25.75 19.23 13.22
N ALA A 141 24.81 19.98 12.68
CA ALA A 141 24.63 20.07 11.24
C ALA A 141 24.58 21.53 10.82
N ASP A 142 25.23 21.87 9.71
CA ASP A 142 25.12 23.20 9.11
C ASP A 142 23.84 23.33 8.26
N CYS A 143 23.57 24.53 7.73
CA CYS A 143 22.41 24.74 6.86
C CYS A 143 22.44 23.95 5.55
N ALA A 144 23.60 23.41 5.15
CA ALA A 144 23.75 22.59 3.95
C ALA A 144 23.54 21.09 4.25
N GLY A 145 23.40 20.70 5.52
CA GLY A 145 23.22 19.31 5.95
C GLY A 145 24.53 18.54 6.09
N HIS A 146 25.69 19.21 6.10
CA HIS A 146 26.95 18.57 6.46
C HIS A 146 27.00 18.34 7.97
N ILE A 147 27.61 17.23 8.36
CA ILE A 147 27.65 16.80 9.75
C ILE A 147 29.01 17.10 10.33
N TRP A 148 28.98 17.82 11.44
CA TRP A 148 30.13 18.28 12.18
C TRP A 148 30.18 17.58 13.52
N ILE A 149 31.30 16.97 13.84
CA ILE A 149 31.51 16.17 15.04
C ILE A 149 32.51 16.92 15.91
N LEU A 150 32.14 17.10 17.17
CA LEU A 150 33.02 17.60 18.19
C LEU A 150 33.60 16.41 18.96
N THR A 151 34.90 16.21 18.82
CA THR A 151 35.71 15.39 19.71
C THR A 151 36.56 16.31 20.59
N ASP A 152 37.46 15.75 21.41
CA ASP A 152 38.28 16.49 22.37
C ASP A 152 38.96 17.73 21.75
N HIS A 153 38.38 18.90 21.99
CA HIS A 153 38.77 20.21 21.43
C HIS A 153 38.91 20.30 19.90
N LYS A 154 38.37 19.34 19.15
CA LYS A 154 38.47 19.30 17.68
C LYS A 154 37.09 19.19 17.06
N LEU A 155 36.75 20.18 16.23
CA LEU A 155 35.54 20.18 15.44
C LEU A 155 35.88 19.72 14.02
N GLN A 156 35.30 18.62 13.57
CA GLN A 156 35.61 18.01 12.26
C GLN A 156 34.34 17.73 11.45
N GLU A 157 34.34 18.07 10.17
CA GLU A 157 33.28 17.71 9.23
C GLU A 157 33.50 16.29 8.69
N LEU A 158 32.42 15.51 8.63
CA LEU A 158 32.46 14.05 8.43
C LEU A 158 32.83 13.62 7.00
N GLN A 159 32.50 14.41 5.96
CA GLN A 159 32.68 14.01 4.57
C GLN A 159 33.99 14.52 3.95
N THR A 160 34.26 15.81 4.12
CA THR A 160 35.44 16.53 3.60
C THR A 160 36.67 16.37 4.48
N GLY A 161 36.48 16.04 5.77
CA GLY A 161 37.57 15.95 6.75
C GLY A 161 38.14 17.31 7.19
N ILE A 162 37.52 18.42 6.78
CA ILE A 162 37.88 19.75 7.27
C ILE A 162 37.73 19.77 8.79
N HIS A 163 38.71 20.34 9.48
CA HIS A 163 38.67 20.45 10.93
C HIS A 163 39.19 21.79 11.41
N ILE A 164 38.68 22.20 12.56
CA ILE A 164 39.06 23.39 13.31
C ILE A 164 39.43 22.94 14.72
N THR A 165 40.60 23.37 15.18
CA THR A 165 41.06 23.13 16.54
C THR A 165 40.56 24.26 17.42
N LEU A 166 39.72 23.91 18.40
CA LEU A 166 39.25 24.82 19.42
C LEU A 166 40.31 24.97 20.50
N SER A 167 40.35 26.11 21.18
CA SER A 167 41.34 26.35 22.22
C SER A 167 41.03 25.48 23.45
N PRO A 168 41.98 24.69 23.97
CA PRO A 168 41.73 23.79 25.10
C PRO A 168 41.41 24.51 26.42
N ASN A 169 41.79 25.79 26.53
CA ASN A 169 41.49 26.65 27.68
C ASN A 169 40.20 27.48 27.51
N ASP A 170 39.43 27.25 26.45
CA ASP A 170 38.18 27.99 26.23
C ASP A 170 37.08 27.42 27.13
N ALA A 171 36.63 28.21 28.11
CA ALA A 171 35.55 27.81 29.02
C ALA A 171 34.16 27.88 28.36
N ARG A 172 34.06 28.42 27.14
CA ARG A 172 32.80 28.57 26.41
C ARG A 172 32.38 27.24 25.81
N GLN A 173 31.12 26.88 25.99
CA GLN A 173 30.54 25.65 25.43
C GLN A 173 29.90 25.94 24.07
N LEU A 174 30.26 25.18 23.05
CA LEU A 174 29.65 25.28 21.72
C LEU A 174 28.20 24.75 21.77
N GLN A 175 27.24 25.59 21.38
CA GLN A 175 25.80 25.26 21.39
C GLN A 175 25.23 24.98 20.00
N ASP A 176 25.71 25.70 18.99
CA ASP A 176 25.27 25.51 17.61
C ASP A 176 26.36 25.98 16.63
N LEU A 177 26.23 25.62 15.36
CA LEU A 177 27.08 26.13 14.30
C LEU A 177 26.31 26.31 13.00
N ASN A 178 26.85 27.15 12.12
CA ASN A 178 26.29 27.30 10.77
C ASN A 178 27.33 27.83 9.79
N THR A 179 27.03 27.74 8.49
CA THR A 179 27.94 28.15 7.42
C THR A 179 27.30 29.20 6.53
N GLU A 180 28.08 30.22 6.16
CA GLU A 180 27.71 31.17 5.12
C GLU A 180 28.92 31.45 4.23
N ASN A 181 28.76 31.21 2.92
CA ASN A 181 29.86 31.26 1.95
C ASN A 181 31.02 30.37 2.42
N ASP A 182 32.26 30.89 2.42
CA ASP A 182 33.45 30.17 2.90
C ASP A 182 33.72 30.36 4.40
N SER A 183 32.73 30.83 5.17
CA SER A 183 32.87 31.10 6.61
C SER A 183 32.03 30.16 7.46
N LEU A 184 32.63 29.67 8.56
CA LEU A 184 31.96 28.88 9.59
C LEU A 184 31.73 29.75 10.83
N TYR A 185 30.51 29.73 11.33
CA TYR A 185 30.06 30.46 12.50
C TYR A 185 29.82 29.49 13.66
N LEU A 186 30.49 29.72 14.77
CA LEU A 186 30.40 28.92 15.98
C LEU A 186 29.69 29.73 17.07
N PHE A 187 28.56 29.22 17.57
CA PHE A 187 27.70 29.91 18.53
C PHE A 187 27.85 29.31 19.92
N TYR A 188 28.24 30.12 20.89
CA TYR A 188 28.56 29.67 22.24
C TYR A 188 27.42 29.93 23.25
N ASN A 189 27.50 29.25 24.39
CA ASN A 189 26.61 29.44 25.55
C ASN A 189 26.67 30.86 26.14
N THR A 190 27.78 31.58 25.95
CA THR A 190 27.92 32.99 26.36
C THR A 190 27.13 33.97 25.48
N GLY A 191 26.57 33.54 24.35
CA GLY A 191 25.94 34.44 23.38
C GLY A 191 26.93 35.07 22.39
N GLU A 192 28.18 34.64 22.41
CA GLU A 192 29.17 35.02 21.42
C GLU A 192 29.08 34.14 20.17
N VAL A 193 29.38 34.73 19.02
CA VAL A 193 29.61 34.02 17.76
C VAL A 193 31.05 34.25 17.29
N ASP A 194 31.80 33.18 17.08
CA ASP A 194 33.11 33.24 16.44
C ASP A 194 32.96 32.89 14.95
N CYS A 195 33.53 33.72 14.08
CA CYS A 195 33.58 33.45 12.64
C CYS A 195 34.97 32.94 12.25
N TYR A 196 35.03 31.82 11.54
CA TYR A 196 36.23 31.18 11.03
C TYR A 196 36.20 31.16 9.50
N ASP A 197 37.35 31.42 8.88
CA ASP A 197 37.53 31.14 7.47
C ASP A 197 37.83 29.65 7.27
N MET A 198 37.05 28.99 6.42
CA MET A 198 37.18 27.55 6.15
C MET A 198 38.47 27.22 5.39
N THR A 199 39.01 28.18 4.63
CA THR A 199 40.23 27.97 3.83
C THR A 199 41.48 28.10 4.69
N SER A 200 41.64 29.23 5.40
CA SER A 200 42.79 29.46 6.28
C SER A 200 42.67 28.78 7.65
N ARG A 201 41.46 28.33 8.03
CA ARG A 201 41.12 27.73 9.34
C ARG A 201 41.41 28.65 10.53
N LYS A 202 41.48 29.96 10.29
CA LYS A 202 41.73 30.97 11.32
C LYS A 202 40.44 31.67 11.70
N ARG A 203 40.34 32.02 12.98
CA ARG A 203 39.27 32.89 13.48
C ARG A 203 39.45 34.30 12.91
N LEU A 204 38.42 34.79 12.25
CA LEU A 204 38.36 36.13 11.67
C LEU A 204 37.94 37.19 12.70
N TYR A 205 36.87 36.91 13.45
CA TYR A 205 36.35 37.81 14.48
C TYR A 205 35.45 37.07 15.47
N SER A 206 35.07 37.77 16.55
CA SER A 206 34.07 37.36 17.52
C SER A 206 33.10 38.52 17.79
N ALA A 207 31.83 38.21 18.06
CA ALA A 207 30.81 39.21 18.40
C ALA A 207 29.82 38.68 19.44
N ALA A 208 29.55 39.45 20.49
CA ALA A 208 28.63 39.08 21.57
C ALA A 208 27.22 39.65 21.34
N ALA A 209 26.20 38.84 21.59
CA ALA A 209 24.79 39.25 21.48
C ALA A 209 24.34 40.24 22.56
N TYR A 210 24.99 40.21 23.72
CA TYR A 210 24.69 41.02 24.90
C TYR A 210 25.89 41.05 25.85
N ALA A 211 25.82 41.90 26.88
CA ALA A 211 26.86 42.03 27.90
C ALA A 211 26.95 40.77 28.79
N GLU A 212 28.10 40.57 29.46
CA GLU A 212 28.33 39.41 30.34
C GLU A 212 27.27 39.24 31.44
N THR A 213 26.73 40.35 31.95
CA THR A 213 25.67 40.36 32.97
C THR A 213 24.35 39.75 32.50
N GLU A 214 24.10 39.71 31.20
CA GLU A 214 22.89 39.13 30.61
C GLU A 214 23.03 37.65 30.25
N GLN A 215 24.25 37.09 30.28
CA GLN A 215 24.51 35.70 29.84
C GLN A 215 23.65 34.68 30.57
N GLN A 216 23.51 34.82 31.89
CA GLN A 216 22.69 33.90 32.70
C GLN A 216 21.23 33.79 32.23
N TYR A 217 20.68 34.85 31.61
CA TYR A 217 19.30 34.86 31.15
C TYR A 217 19.09 33.99 29.90
N PHE A 218 20.15 33.73 29.12
CA PHE A 218 20.05 33.12 27.78
C PHE A 218 21.11 32.03 27.50
N ALA A 219 21.79 31.51 28.51
CA ALA A 219 22.94 30.61 28.33
C ALA A 219 22.62 29.10 28.25
N ARG A 220 21.39 28.64 28.51
CA ARG A 220 21.11 27.20 28.64
C ARG A 220 20.97 26.47 27.31
N THR A 221 20.14 26.98 26.41
CA THR A 221 19.92 26.35 25.10
C THR A 221 19.95 27.40 24.00
N SER A 222 20.33 26.99 22.79
CA SER A 222 20.33 27.86 21.61
C SER A 222 19.94 27.10 20.37
N LEU A 223 19.07 27.68 19.53
CA LEU A 223 18.69 27.22 18.19
C LEU A 223 19.01 28.31 17.16
N VAL A 224 19.83 27.98 16.16
CA VAL A 224 20.19 28.91 15.08
C VAL A 224 19.48 28.52 13.79
N VAL A 225 18.84 29.49 13.16
CA VAL A 225 18.23 29.39 11.83
C VAL A 225 18.85 30.44 10.91
N LYS A 226 19.33 29.99 9.74
CA LYS A 226 19.93 30.87 8.74
C LYS A 226 18.86 31.59 7.93
N ALA A 227 19.09 32.87 7.68
CA ALA A 227 18.39 33.71 6.72
C ALA A 227 19.40 34.39 5.78
N PRO A 228 18.98 35.04 4.69
CA PRO A 228 19.91 35.75 3.80
C PRO A 228 20.70 36.83 4.56
N ASN A 229 22.03 36.71 4.60
CA ASN A 229 22.96 37.63 5.29
C ASN A 229 22.71 37.79 6.79
N SER A 230 22.02 36.84 7.42
CA SER A 230 21.76 36.89 8.86
C SER A 230 21.50 35.53 9.50
N PHE A 231 21.75 35.43 10.80
CA PHE A 231 21.40 34.28 11.61
C PHE A 231 20.42 34.70 12.70
N TYR A 232 19.27 34.03 12.75
CA TYR A 232 18.33 34.17 13.84
C TYR A 232 18.66 33.12 14.89
N GLN A 233 18.88 33.56 16.11
CA GLN A 233 19.24 32.71 17.24
C GLN A 233 18.18 32.84 18.33
N LEU A 234 17.45 31.76 18.54
CA LEU A 234 16.60 31.58 19.70
C LEU A 234 17.47 31.09 20.85
N ARG A 235 17.40 31.75 22.01
CA ARG A 235 18.18 31.42 23.20
C ARG A 235 17.28 31.33 24.41
N ASN A 236 17.51 30.33 25.27
CA ASN A 236 16.81 30.21 26.54
C ASN A 236 17.78 30.08 27.71
N GLY A 237 17.40 30.63 28.85
CA GLY A 237 18.05 30.46 30.15
C GLY A 237 17.00 30.63 31.26
N TYR A 238 17.12 31.69 32.06
CA TYR A 238 16.02 32.15 32.91
C TYR A 238 14.93 32.89 32.12
N LYS A 239 15.26 33.38 30.93
CA LYS A 239 14.36 34.04 29.98
C LYS A 239 14.48 33.38 28.61
N GLY A 240 13.48 33.56 27.76
CA GLY A 240 13.54 33.24 26.34
C GLY A 240 13.83 34.50 25.54
N GLY A 241 14.66 34.41 24.51
CA GLY A 241 14.99 35.54 23.67
C GLY A 241 15.24 35.15 22.21
N LEU A 242 14.89 36.06 21.30
CA LEU A 242 15.21 35.96 19.88
C LEU A 242 16.18 37.07 19.49
N PHE A 243 17.30 36.68 18.91
CA PHE A 243 18.36 37.59 18.47
C PHE A 243 18.61 37.39 16.98
N CYS A 244 18.99 38.45 16.28
CA CYS A 244 19.42 38.40 14.89
C CYS A 244 20.84 38.92 14.78
N PHE A 245 21.73 38.13 14.19
CA PHE A 245 23.08 38.52 13.86
C PHE A 245 23.18 38.82 12.37
N ASN A 246 23.54 40.05 12.02
CA ASN A 246 23.80 40.43 10.64
C ASN A 246 25.25 40.09 10.29
N THR A 247 25.47 39.24 9.29
CA THR A 247 26.82 38.75 8.95
C THR A 247 27.66 39.80 8.25
N CYS A 248 27.04 40.70 7.47
CA CYS A 248 27.71 41.81 6.80
C CYS A 248 28.14 42.92 7.77
N GLN A 249 27.25 43.33 8.67
CA GLN A 249 27.50 44.38 9.67
C GLN A 249 28.24 43.87 10.90
N ARG A 250 28.20 42.56 11.15
CA ARG A 250 28.77 41.88 12.32
C ARG A 250 28.17 42.37 13.63
N THR A 251 26.89 42.73 13.60
CA THR A 251 26.16 43.28 14.74
C THR A 251 24.99 42.40 15.12
N TRP A 252 24.66 42.41 16.40
CA TRP A 252 23.51 41.74 16.97
C TRP A 252 22.35 42.71 17.18
N LYS A 253 21.12 42.22 17.00
CA LYS A 253 19.86 42.90 17.32
C LYS A 253 18.99 41.97 18.16
N LYS A 254 18.58 42.40 19.35
CA LYS A 254 17.56 41.72 20.16
C LYS A 254 16.18 42.04 19.58
N ILE A 255 15.39 41.01 19.25
CA ILE A 255 14.07 41.14 18.61
C ILE A 255 12.94 40.88 19.60
N LEU A 256 13.07 39.83 20.41
CA LEU A 256 12.06 39.40 21.37
C LEU A 256 12.75 38.99 22.68
N GLU A 257 12.13 39.30 23.81
CA GLU A 257 12.52 38.82 25.14
C GLU A 257 11.27 38.53 25.94
N GLU A 258 11.20 37.33 26.52
CA GLU A 258 10.07 36.84 27.28
C GLU A 258 10.52 36.17 28.58
N ASN A 259 9.66 36.20 29.59
CA ASN A 259 9.94 35.61 30.91
C ASN A 259 9.68 34.09 30.95
N TYR A 260 9.51 33.47 29.79
CA TYR A 260 9.28 32.03 29.60
C TYR A 260 10.14 31.52 28.45
N ALA A 261 10.34 30.20 28.38
CA ALA A 261 11.12 29.58 27.33
C ALA A 261 10.38 29.63 25.98
N LEU A 262 11.14 29.89 24.92
CA LEU A 262 10.70 29.72 23.54
C LEU A 262 11.11 28.32 23.07
N ASN A 263 10.25 27.66 22.32
CA ASN A 263 10.38 26.23 22.03
C ASN A 263 11.10 25.98 20.70
N THR A 264 10.56 26.47 19.58
CA THR A 264 11.21 26.37 18.26
C THR A 264 11.11 27.66 17.47
N LEU A 265 11.98 27.77 16.47
CA LEU A 265 12.01 28.84 15.49
C LEU A 265 12.07 28.22 14.09
N ILE A 266 11.20 28.67 13.19
CA ILE A 266 11.35 28.43 11.74
C ILE A 266 11.25 29.74 10.98
N ILE A 267 11.92 29.80 9.84
CA ILE A 267 11.77 30.87 8.86
C ILE A 267 11.13 30.25 7.61
N THR A 268 10.12 30.91 7.06
CA THR A 268 9.42 30.43 5.87
C THR A 268 10.38 30.38 4.67
N PRO A 269 10.22 29.44 3.73
CA PRO A 269 11.13 29.30 2.59
C PRO A 269 11.27 30.56 1.72
N ASP A 270 10.26 31.42 1.71
CA ASP A 270 10.25 32.72 1.02
C ASP A 270 10.96 33.84 1.80
N ASN A 271 11.48 33.56 3.00
CA ASN A 271 12.09 34.50 3.94
C ASN A 271 11.20 35.70 4.32
N GLN A 272 9.87 35.57 4.25
CA GLN A 272 8.96 36.66 4.60
C GLN A 272 8.53 36.64 6.06
N LYS A 273 8.38 35.44 6.64
CA LYS A 273 7.87 35.27 8.01
C LYS A 273 8.76 34.34 8.81
N ALA A 274 8.80 34.57 10.12
CA ALA A 274 9.34 33.61 11.08
C ALA A 274 8.27 33.25 12.10
N TYR A 275 8.17 31.97 12.44
CA TYR A 275 7.27 31.46 13.46
C TYR A 275 8.07 31.02 14.67
N ILE A 276 7.68 31.51 15.85
CA ILE A 276 8.37 31.21 17.12
C ILE A 276 7.35 30.61 18.09
N THR A 277 7.53 29.36 18.48
CA THR A 277 6.58 28.67 19.37
C THR A 277 6.92 28.88 20.82
N CYS A 278 5.92 28.81 21.71
CA CYS A 278 6.10 28.97 23.14
C CYS A 278 5.07 28.18 23.96
N VAL A 279 5.17 28.32 25.29
CA VAL A 279 4.29 27.68 26.29
C VAL A 279 2.81 28.06 26.11
N HIS A 280 2.53 29.20 25.49
CA HIS A 280 1.18 29.75 25.36
C HIS A 280 0.82 30.11 23.92
N GLY A 281 1.17 29.24 22.95
CA GLY A 281 0.87 29.47 21.54
C GLY A 281 2.13 29.77 20.73
N PHE A 282 2.06 30.76 19.85
CA PHE A 282 3.21 31.13 19.01
C PHE A 282 3.19 32.61 18.60
N TRP A 283 4.35 33.09 18.20
CA TRP A 283 4.57 34.41 17.62
C TRP A 283 4.81 34.30 16.12
N ILE A 284 4.36 35.31 15.38
CA ILE A 284 4.66 35.53 13.97
C ILE A 284 5.47 36.82 13.87
N LEU A 285 6.66 36.73 13.29
CA LEU A 285 7.50 37.87 12.94
C LEU A 285 7.45 38.06 11.43
N ASP A 286 6.93 39.19 10.96
CA ASP A 286 7.10 39.64 9.58
C ASP A 286 8.53 40.17 9.42
N LEU A 287 9.35 39.46 8.65
CA LEU A 287 10.76 39.79 8.45
C LEU A 287 10.95 41.02 7.56
N THR A 288 9.96 41.36 6.74
CA THR A 288 10.01 42.53 5.84
C THR A 288 9.60 43.82 6.54
N LYS A 289 8.61 43.74 7.44
CA LYS A 289 8.07 44.89 8.19
C LYS A 289 8.60 44.99 9.61
N GLU A 290 9.35 43.99 10.06
CA GLU A 290 9.80 43.81 11.44
C GLU A 290 8.66 43.89 12.47
N LYS A 291 7.47 43.37 12.10
CA LYS A 291 6.28 43.41 12.96
C LYS A 291 6.06 42.07 13.64
N LEU A 292 5.92 42.10 14.97
CA LEU A 292 5.57 40.94 15.79
C LEU A 292 4.06 40.87 16.03
N GLN A 293 3.51 39.66 15.95
CA GLN A 293 2.13 39.32 16.26
C GLN A 293 2.10 38.06 17.13
N TYR A 294 1.30 38.09 18.20
CA TYR A 294 1.15 36.96 19.13
C TYR A 294 -0.19 36.25 18.92
N ILE A 295 -0.17 34.91 18.91
CA ILE A 295 -1.35 34.06 18.76
C ILE A 295 -1.43 33.11 19.97
N PRO A 296 -2.26 33.44 20.99
CA PRO A 296 -2.34 32.69 22.24
C PRO A 296 -3.30 31.49 22.23
N ILE A 297 -4.31 31.52 21.37
CA ILE A 297 -5.40 30.54 21.33
C ILE A 297 -5.58 30.11 19.88
N LEU A 298 -5.63 28.80 19.65
CA LEU A 298 -5.90 28.20 18.35
C LEU A 298 -7.36 27.77 18.28
N GLU A 299 -7.95 27.79 17.09
CA GLU A 299 -9.29 27.26 16.87
C GLU A 299 -9.22 26.02 15.97
N THR A 300 -9.90 24.96 16.39
CA THR A 300 -10.05 23.76 15.55
C THR A 300 -11.31 23.87 14.70
N LYS A 301 -11.37 23.07 13.63
CA LYS A 301 -12.56 22.92 12.78
C LYS A 301 -13.88 22.77 13.53
N ASN A 302 -13.88 22.10 14.68
CA ASN A 302 -15.08 21.84 15.47
C ASN A 302 -15.52 23.04 16.35
N GLY A 303 -14.87 24.20 16.19
CA GLY A 303 -15.07 25.38 17.03
C GLY A 303 -14.44 25.26 18.43
N GLN A 304 -13.62 24.22 18.68
CA GLN A 304 -12.93 24.09 19.95
C GLN A 304 -11.75 25.06 19.99
N ARG A 305 -11.76 25.96 20.97
CA ARG A 305 -10.63 26.82 21.30
C ARG A 305 -9.61 26.04 22.12
N LEU A 306 -8.39 25.97 21.61
CA LEU A 306 -7.26 25.29 22.19
C LEU A 306 -6.26 26.31 22.72
N SER A 307 -6.13 26.38 24.04
CA SER A 307 -4.96 26.97 24.69
C SER A 307 -4.05 25.82 25.13
N THR A 308 -2.89 25.70 24.48
CA THR A 308 -1.93 24.63 24.75
C THR A 308 -0.53 25.10 24.40
N GLU A 309 0.47 24.45 25.00
CA GLU A 309 1.86 24.64 24.63
C GLU A 309 2.12 24.09 23.23
N ILE A 310 2.75 24.92 22.41
CA ILE A 310 3.22 24.52 21.09
C ILE A 310 4.69 24.16 21.20
N SER A 311 4.97 22.87 21.11
CA SER A 311 6.33 22.34 21.22
C SER A 311 7.15 22.63 19.96
N THR A 312 6.52 22.60 18.79
CA THR A 312 7.22 22.77 17.52
C THR A 312 6.26 23.20 16.42
N ILE A 313 6.82 23.79 15.36
CA ILE A 313 6.09 24.22 14.17
C ILE A 313 6.98 23.99 12.95
N PHE A 314 6.36 23.66 11.82
CA PHE A 314 7.05 23.42 10.56
C PHE A 314 6.14 23.79 9.39
N GLN A 315 6.70 24.40 8.34
CA GLN A 315 5.97 24.63 7.10
C GLN A 315 6.43 23.61 6.05
N ASP A 316 5.49 22.83 5.53
CA ASP A 316 5.77 21.89 4.44
C ASP A 316 5.99 22.61 3.10
N ARG A 317 6.54 21.90 2.11
CA ARG A 317 6.77 22.47 0.75
C ARG A 317 5.48 22.76 -0.02
N GLN A 318 4.30 22.32 0.44
CA GLN A 318 3.01 22.72 -0.12
C GLN A 318 2.55 24.06 0.47
N GLY A 319 3.19 24.56 1.53
CA GLY A 319 2.84 25.79 2.22
C GLY A 319 2.01 25.57 3.49
N GLY A 320 1.73 24.30 3.84
CA GLY A 320 0.94 23.90 4.99
C GLY A 320 1.73 23.99 6.29
N LEU A 321 1.06 24.46 7.34
CA LEU A 321 1.62 24.66 8.67
C LEU A 321 1.29 23.47 9.56
N TRP A 322 2.33 22.76 9.97
CA TRP A 322 2.27 21.67 10.93
C TRP A 322 2.68 22.18 12.30
N ILE A 323 1.80 22.04 13.28
CA ILE A 323 2.01 22.46 14.66
C ILE A 323 2.03 21.20 15.53
N GLY A 324 3.14 20.99 16.22
CA GLY A 324 3.27 19.98 17.26
C GLY A 324 2.86 20.55 18.61
N THR A 325 2.02 19.83 19.33
CA THR A 325 1.58 20.22 20.68
C THR A 325 2.25 19.34 21.73
N LEU A 326 2.27 19.83 22.97
CA LEU A 326 2.83 19.06 24.08
C LEU A 326 2.03 17.78 24.38
N ASN A 327 0.71 17.77 24.23
CA ASN A 327 -0.14 16.65 24.65
C ASN A 327 -1.41 16.40 23.82
N ARG A 328 -1.60 17.08 22.69
CA ARG A 328 -2.80 16.97 21.83
C ARG A 328 -2.49 16.43 20.43
N GLY A 329 -1.27 15.98 20.17
CA GLY A 329 -0.82 15.51 18.87
C GLY A 329 -0.42 16.67 17.96
N LEU A 330 -0.75 16.54 16.68
CA LEU A 330 -0.48 17.48 15.61
C LEU A 330 -1.72 18.30 15.28
N LEU A 331 -1.50 19.54 14.88
CA LEU A 331 -2.48 20.42 14.27
C LEU A 331 -1.95 20.79 12.88
N TYR A 332 -2.76 20.61 11.85
CA TYR A 332 -2.41 20.95 10.47
C TYR A 332 -3.33 22.06 9.95
N TYR A 333 -2.75 23.01 9.23
CA TYR A 333 -3.48 24.10 8.58
C TYR A 333 -2.88 24.37 7.20
N HIS A 334 -3.72 24.65 6.23
CA HIS A 334 -3.30 25.18 4.93
C HIS A 334 -4.34 26.21 4.44
N PRO A 335 -3.96 27.34 3.83
CA PRO A 335 -4.91 28.35 3.36
C PRO A 335 -5.95 27.83 2.35
N SER A 336 -5.57 26.86 1.52
CA SER A 336 -6.48 26.18 0.58
C SER A 336 -7.34 25.08 1.21
N MET A 337 -7.18 24.77 2.50
CA MET A 337 -8.16 23.95 3.22
C MET A 337 -9.41 24.79 3.48
N HIS A 338 -10.56 24.13 3.58
CA HIS A 338 -11.82 24.79 3.95
C HIS A 338 -12.24 25.90 2.97
N LYS A 339 -12.12 25.62 1.67
CA LYS A 339 -12.64 26.47 0.59
C LYS A 339 -14.12 26.82 0.81
N LEU A 340 -14.88 25.88 1.38
CA LEU A 340 -16.26 26.11 1.82
C LEU A 340 -16.25 26.64 3.25
N THR A 341 -16.76 27.86 3.45
CA THR A 341 -17.02 28.35 4.81
C THR A 341 -18.22 27.61 5.38
N GLN A 342 -18.05 26.96 6.53
CA GLN A 342 -19.11 26.21 7.20
C GLN A 342 -19.68 27.00 8.37
N ILE A 343 -21.01 27.14 8.41
CA ILE A 343 -21.73 27.66 9.58
C ILE A 343 -22.40 26.47 10.26
N ASN A 344 -21.83 26.09 11.41
CA ASN A 344 -22.26 24.94 12.19
C ASN A 344 -23.47 25.25 13.07
N ARG A 345 -24.12 24.20 13.57
CA ARG A 345 -25.16 24.26 14.60
C ARG A 345 -24.83 25.21 15.77
N ASN A 346 -23.58 25.21 16.24
CA ASN A 346 -23.13 26.05 17.36
C ASN A 346 -23.23 27.57 17.08
N ASN A 347 -23.32 27.97 15.82
CA ASN A 347 -23.51 29.37 15.42
C ASN A 347 -24.99 29.78 15.38
N PHE A 348 -25.92 28.83 15.51
CA PHE A 348 -27.35 29.12 15.57
C PHE A 348 -27.75 29.47 17.00
N PRO A 349 -28.60 30.49 17.22
CA PRO A 349 -29.07 30.90 18.54
C PRO A 349 -30.20 29.98 19.02
N VAL A 350 -29.93 28.66 19.09
CA VAL A 350 -30.87 27.62 19.53
C VAL A 350 -30.20 26.68 20.53
N ALA A 351 -31.00 25.99 21.33
CA ALA A 351 -30.49 25.01 22.29
C ALA A 351 -29.74 23.88 21.57
N PRO A 352 -28.62 23.36 22.11
CA PRO A 352 -27.81 22.32 21.47
C PRO A 352 -28.54 21.02 21.16
N GLU A 353 -29.71 20.76 21.74
CA GLU A 353 -30.52 19.55 21.54
C GLU A 353 -31.53 19.65 20.39
N LYS A 354 -31.81 20.86 19.87
CA LYS A 354 -32.81 21.07 18.80
C LYS A 354 -32.21 20.88 17.40
N ASP A 355 -32.74 19.92 16.65
CA ASP A 355 -32.37 19.69 15.25
C ASP A 355 -32.57 20.93 14.37
N ILE A 356 -31.60 21.18 13.49
CA ILE A 356 -31.58 22.33 12.59
C ILE A 356 -31.56 21.80 11.16
N ALA A 357 -32.49 22.30 10.34
CA ALA A 357 -32.59 21.98 8.93
C ALA A 357 -32.73 23.29 8.14
N VAL A 358 -31.70 23.64 7.36
CA VAL A 358 -31.72 24.87 6.56
C VAL A 358 -32.36 24.57 5.19
N GLU A 359 -33.64 24.91 5.03
CA GLU A 359 -34.44 24.49 3.88
C GLU A 359 -34.32 25.43 2.68
N SER A 360 -34.14 26.73 2.91
CA SER A 360 -34.11 27.73 1.83
C SER A 360 -33.43 29.02 2.24
N PHE A 361 -32.94 29.75 1.24
CA PHE A 361 -32.33 31.07 1.39
C PHE A 361 -33.05 32.09 0.51
N ALA A 362 -32.97 33.35 0.90
CA ALA A 362 -33.49 34.47 0.12
C ALA A 362 -32.71 35.74 0.43
N GLU A 363 -32.48 36.54 -0.60
CA GLU A 363 -31.84 37.85 -0.51
C GLU A 363 -32.87 38.97 -0.65
N ASP A 364 -32.74 40.03 0.16
CA ASP A 364 -33.53 41.25 0.02
C ASP A 364 -32.91 42.25 -0.98
N ASN A 365 -33.60 43.35 -1.28
CA ASN A 365 -33.09 44.35 -2.22
C ASN A 365 -31.86 45.14 -1.70
N LYS A 366 -31.47 44.95 -0.44
CA LYS A 366 -30.30 45.58 0.19
C LYS A 366 -29.10 44.64 0.24
N GLY A 367 -29.21 43.42 -0.32
CA GLY A 367 -28.16 42.40 -0.29
C GLY A 367 -28.08 41.64 1.04
N MET A 368 -29.09 41.73 1.91
CA MET A 368 -29.13 40.97 3.15
C MET A 368 -29.64 39.56 2.89
N ILE A 369 -28.95 38.58 3.45
CA ILE A 369 -29.27 37.17 3.29
C ILE A 369 -30.11 36.67 4.46
N TYR A 370 -31.24 36.06 4.13
CA TYR A 370 -32.15 35.40 5.04
C TYR A 370 -32.15 33.89 4.77
N LEU A 371 -32.22 33.09 5.81
CA LEU A 371 -32.36 31.64 5.73
C LEU A 371 -33.56 31.18 6.56
N LYS A 372 -34.24 30.15 6.08
CA LYS A 372 -35.43 29.59 6.72
C LYS A 372 -35.12 28.19 7.26
N GLU A 373 -35.35 28.02 8.56
CA GLU A 373 -35.32 26.75 9.29
C GLU A 373 -36.74 26.41 9.71
N HIS A 374 -37.41 25.50 9.00
CA HIS A 374 -38.81 25.15 9.24
C HIS A 374 -39.72 26.40 9.42
N THR A 375 -40.03 26.77 10.67
CA THR A 375 -40.85 27.94 11.03
C THR A 375 -40.07 29.20 11.36
N HIS A 376 -38.78 29.08 11.67
CA HIS A 376 -37.91 30.19 12.05
C HIS A 376 -37.18 30.76 10.84
N ILE A 377 -36.91 32.06 10.90
CA ILE A 377 -36.13 32.75 9.88
C ILE A 377 -35.00 33.47 10.56
N TYR A 378 -33.80 33.32 10.03
CA TYR A 378 -32.60 33.97 10.51
C TYR A 378 -32.06 34.91 9.44
N ARG A 379 -31.49 36.02 9.87
CA ARG A 379 -30.71 36.93 9.05
C ARG A 379 -29.22 36.70 9.30
N LEU A 380 -28.46 36.57 8.22
CA LEU A 380 -27.01 36.47 8.28
C LEU A 380 -26.41 37.87 8.38
N SER A 381 -25.76 38.16 9.50
CA SER A 381 -25.00 39.39 9.71
C SER A 381 -23.51 39.09 9.64
N THR A 382 -22.74 39.97 9.01
CA THR A 382 -21.27 39.89 9.01
C THR A 382 -20.73 41.05 9.82
N GLU A 383 -19.97 40.75 10.87
CA GLU A 383 -19.34 41.76 11.73
C GLU A 383 -18.08 42.35 11.07
N LYS A 384 -17.53 43.43 11.65
CA LYS A 384 -16.37 44.14 11.09
C LYS A 384 -15.09 43.30 11.05
N ASP A 385 -15.02 42.26 11.87
CA ASP A 385 -13.93 41.29 11.92
C ASP A 385 -14.12 40.11 10.93
N GLY A 386 -15.17 40.14 10.12
CA GLY A 386 -15.51 39.09 9.16
C GLY A 386 -16.28 37.91 9.78
N THR A 387 -16.54 37.90 11.09
CA THR A 387 -17.33 36.86 11.73
C THR A 387 -18.79 36.95 11.29
N ARG A 388 -19.41 35.79 11.09
CA ARG A 388 -20.80 35.68 10.63
C ARG A 388 -21.68 35.23 11.79
N THR A 389 -22.71 36.02 12.10
CA THR A 389 -23.65 35.75 13.18
C THR A 389 -25.07 35.65 12.65
N LEU A 390 -25.86 34.75 13.25
CA LEU A 390 -27.25 34.53 12.88
C LEU A 390 -28.17 35.25 13.86
N ILE A 391 -28.98 36.17 13.34
CA ILE A 391 -29.96 36.93 14.11
C ILE A 391 -31.34 36.35 13.83
N SER A 392 -32.05 35.90 14.87
CA SER A 392 -33.43 35.41 14.74
C SER A 392 -34.37 36.58 14.41
N GLU A 393 -35.12 36.46 13.32
CA GLU A 393 -36.06 37.48 12.86
C GLU A 393 -37.50 36.93 12.92
N HIS A 394 -38.41 37.74 13.46
CA HIS A 394 -39.82 37.40 13.45
C HIS A 394 -40.40 37.51 12.05
N ASN A 395 -41.32 36.61 11.70
CA ASN A 395 -41.97 36.61 10.39
C ASN A 395 -42.62 37.98 10.06
N SER A 396 -43.09 38.74 11.04
CA SER A 396 -43.62 40.10 10.84
C SER A 396 -42.57 41.12 10.33
N SER A 397 -41.30 40.95 10.69
CA SER A 397 -40.21 41.93 10.45
C SER A 397 -39.54 41.77 9.09
N ILE A 398 -39.87 40.72 8.35
CA ILE A 398 -39.19 40.35 7.10
C ILE A 398 -39.83 41.06 5.90
N PRO A 399 -39.02 41.58 4.95
CA PRO A 399 -39.51 42.17 3.71
C PRO A 399 -40.49 41.27 2.96
N ALA A 400 -41.52 41.87 2.35
CA ALA A 400 -42.54 41.11 1.61
C ALA A 400 -41.94 40.34 0.42
N GLU A 401 -40.88 40.85 -0.22
CA GLU A 401 -40.17 40.13 -1.28
C GLU A 401 -39.56 38.81 -0.81
N VAL A 402 -38.95 38.79 0.38
CA VAL A 402 -38.28 37.62 0.95
C VAL A 402 -39.32 36.54 1.28
N LYS A 403 -40.46 36.94 1.87
CA LYS A 403 -41.59 36.03 2.11
C LYS A 403 -42.10 35.39 0.82
N LYS A 404 -42.22 36.18 -0.26
CA LYS A 404 -42.66 35.67 -1.56
C LYS A 404 -41.66 34.66 -2.13
N LYS A 405 -40.36 34.88 -1.95
CA LYS A 405 -39.30 33.93 -2.37
C LYS A 405 -39.37 32.63 -1.58
N PHE A 406 -39.53 32.67 -0.26
CA PHE A 406 -39.68 31.45 0.56
C PHE A 406 -40.94 30.64 0.23
N ASN A 407 -42.02 31.30 -0.19
CA ASN A 407 -43.26 30.62 -0.56
C ASN A 407 -43.25 29.98 -1.97
N ARG A 408 -42.27 30.31 -2.83
CA ARG A 408 -42.12 29.70 -4.16
C ARG A 408 -41.44 28.31 -4.14
N GLY A 409 -40.81 27.92 -3.03
CA GLY A 409 -39.96 26.71 -2.95
C GLY A 409 -40.68 25.35 -2.97
N THR A 410 -42.02 25.31 -2.91
CA THR A 410 -42.80 24.08 -2.67
C THR A 410 -43.27 23.34 -3.92
N GLU A 411 -43.08 23.88 -5.13
CA GLU A 411 -43.54 23.20 -6.36
C GLU A 411 -42.61 22.04 -6.74
N THR A 412 -43.15 20.83 -6.94
CA THR A 412 -42.37 19.67 -7.38
C THR A 412 -41.78 19.90 -8.76
N ALA A 413 -40.50 19.55 -8.94
CA ALA A 413 -39.79 19.82 -10.18
C ALA A 413 -40.21 18.78 -11.24
N PHE A 414 -41.13 19.15 -12.13
CA PHE A 414 -41.66 18.26 -13.16
C PHE A 414 -41.09 18.61 -14.54
N PHE A 415 -40.50 17.64 -15.22
CA PHE A 415 -39.94 17.82 -16.56
C PHE A 415 -40.12 16.54 -17.38
N LYS A 416 -40.54 16.68 -18.66
CA LYS A 416 -40.75 15.56 -19.61
C LYS A 416 -41.50 14.35 -19.03
N GLY A 417 -42.54 14.58 -18.22
CA GLY A 417 -43.37 13.48 -17.70
C GLY A 417 -42.84 12.82 -16.41
N LYS A 418 -41.71 13.28 -15.86
CA LYS A 418 -41.08 12.74 -14.65
C LYS A 418 -40.90 13.82 -13.58
N THR A 419 -40.85 13.38 -12.33
CA THR A 419 -40.54 14.23 -11.17
C THR A 419 -39.06 14.10 -10.83
N TYR A 420 -38.42 15.25 -10.60
CA TYR A 420 -37.02 15.38 -10.25
C TYR A 420 -36.89 16.05 -8.87
N THR A 421 -35.78 15.81 -8.18
CA THR A 421 -35.48 16.45 -6.88
C THR A 421 -35.08 17.91 -7.08
N ALA A 422 -34.30 18.18 -8.14
CA ALA A 422 -33.84 19.50 -8.55
C ALA A 422 -33.83 19.61 -10.08
N LEU A 423 -34.08 20.83 -10.58
CA LEU A 423 -33.97 21.16 -12.00
C LEU A 423 -33.24 22.50 -12.14
N CYS A 424 -32.25 22.54 -13.03
CA CYS A 424 -31.53 23.76 -13.39
C CYS A 424 -31.36 23.78 -14.91
N THR A 425 -31.82 24.84 -15.58
CA THR A 425 -31.49 25.07 -16.98
C THR A 425 -30.37 26.10 -17.02
N ASP A 426 -29.25 25.72 -17.60
CA ASP A 426 -28.06 26.56 -17.65
C ASP A 426 -28.16 27.65 -18.73
N THR A 427 -27.24 28.61 -18.70
CA THR A 427 -27.12 29.69 -19.69
C THR A 427 -26.94 29.19 -21.14
N ARG A 428 -26.46 27.95 -21.31
CA ARG A 428 -26.24 27.30 -22.62
C ARG A 428 -27.52 26.61 -23.13
N GLY A 429 -28.59 26.59 -22.34
CA GLY A 429 -29.86 25.95 -22.65
C GLY A 429 -29.87 24.44 -22.43
N TRP A 430 -28.89 23.88 -21.72
CA TRP A 430 -28.94 22.47 -21.28
C TRP A 430 -29.69 22.38 -19.95
N THR A 431 -30.47 21.32 -19.80
CA THR A 431 -31.24 21.09 -18.57
C THR A 431 -30.59 19.99 -17.75
N TRP A 432 -30.16 20.34 -16.55
CA TRP A 432 -29.64 19.44 -15.53
C TRP A 432 -30.77 19.05 -14.58
N ALA A 433 -30.98 17.76 -14.39
CA ALA A 433 -32.07 17.20 -13.63
C ALA A 433 -31.55 16.20 -12.59
N GLY A 434 -31.77 16.52 -11.31
CA GLY A 434 -31.37 15.71 -10.18
C GLY A 434 -32.40 14.63 -9.89
N THR A 435 -31.94 13.40 -9.60
CA THR A 435 -32.80 12.29 -9.23
C THR A 435 -32.38 11.67 -7.89
N ALA A 436 -33.16 10.70 -7.41
CA ALA A 436 -32.78 9.88 -6.27
C ALA A 436 -31.53 9.01 -6.54
N ASP A 437 -31.22 8.75 -7.81
CA ASP A 437 -30.13 7.87 -8.24
C ASP A 437 -29.47 8.39 -9.53
N GLY A 438 -28.74 9.50 -9.39
CA GLY A 438 -27.91 10.08 -10.44
C GLY A 438 -28.39 11.46 -10.91
N LEU A 439 -27.56 12.03 -11.77
CA LEU A 439 -27.79 13.32 -12.43
C LEU A 439 -28.02 13.11 -13.92
N GLU A 440 -29.16 13.58 -14.43
CA GLU A 440 -29.49 13.53 -15.86
C GLU A 440 -29.22 14.88 -16.53
N LEU A 441 -28.56 14.86 -17.69
CA LEU A 441 -28.30 16.02 -18.53
C LEU A 441 -29.06 15.89 -19.85
N PHE A 442 -29.90 16.87 -20.14
CA PHE A 442 -30.63 17.00 -21.39
C PHE A 442 -30.03 18.11 -22.24
N ILE A 443 -29.42 17.72 -23.35
CA ILE A 443 -28.94 18.63 -24.39
C ILE A 443 -30.02 18.71 -25.49
N PRO A 444 -30.44 19.89 -25.95
CA PRO A 444 -31.52 20.02 -26.94
C PRO A 444 -31.33 19.21 -28.24
N ASP A 445 -30.06 19.02 -28.64
CA ASP A 445 -29.69 18.30 -29.87
C ASP A 445 -29.59 16.76 -29.68
N GLU A 446 -29.67 16.26 -28.43
CA GLU A 446 -29.52 14.84 -28.12
C GLU A 446 -30.86 14.19 -27.78
N GLN A 447 -31.13 13.01 -28.35
CA GLN A 447 -32.39 12.28 -28.10
C GLN A 447 -32.42 11.60 -26.72
N THR A 448 -31.26 11.17 -26.22
CA THR A 448 -31.12 10.46 -24.94
C THR A 448 -30.38 11.34 -23.93
N PRO A 449 -30.87 11.47 -22.68
CA PRO A 449 -30.13 12.18 -21.66
C PRO A 449 -28.84 11.44 -21.32
N ARG A 450 -27.79 12.21 -21.02
CA ARG A 450 -26.56 11.68 -20.43
C ARG A 450 -26.80 11.52 -18.93
N ILE A 451 -26.39 10.39 -18.36
CA ILE A 451 -26.60 10.10 -16.93
C ILE A 451 -25.25 10.00 -16.25
N PHE A 452 -25.11 10.68 -15.12
CA PHE A 452 -23.90 10.69 -14.30
C PHE A 452 -24.18 10.13 -12.93
N TYR A 453 -23.37 9.15 -12.55
CA TYR A 453 -23.34 8.52 -11.24
C TYR A 453 -22.02 8.85 -10.53
N ARG A 454 -21.87 8.34 -9.30
CA ARG A 454 -20.61 8.37 -8.56
C ARG A 454 -19.44 7.83 -9.36
N GLU A 455 -19.65 6.78 -10.14
CA GLU A 455 -18.63 6.18 -11.03
C GLU A 455 -18.13 7.12 -12.13
N ASN A 456 -18.92 8.13 -12.50
CA ASN A 456 -18.55 9.16 -13.47
C ASN A 456 -17.83 10.34 -12.82
N GLY A 457 -17.85 10.44 -11.50
CA GLY A 457 -17.18 11.49 -10.74
C GLY A 457 -18.08 12.22 -9.74
N LEU A 458 -19.40 11.97 -9.70
CA LEU A 458 -20.31 12.61 -8.75
C LEU A 458 -19.98 12.22 -7.29
N SER A 459 -20.18 13.12 -6.32
CA SER A 459 -19.91 12.83 -4.89
C SER A 459 -20.81 11.73 -4.33
N ASN A 460 -22.10 11.77 -4.67
CA ASN A 460 -23.10 10.77 -4.29
C ASN A 460 -24.23 10.76 -5.34
N ASN A 461 -24.88 9.60 -5.55
CA ASN A 461 -25.96 9.47 -6.53
C ASN A 461 -27.22 10.24 -6.14
N PHE A 462 -27.49 10.44 -4.85
CA PHE A 462 -28.71 11.12 -4.42
C PHE A 462 -28.55 12.64 -4.54
N VAL A 463 -29.06 13.22 -5.62
CA VAL A 463 -28.96 14.65 -5.91
C VAL A 463 -30.07 15.43 -5.19
N GLN A 464 -29.70 16.50 -4.50
CA GLN A 464 -30.59 17.32 -3.67
C GLN A 464 -30.83 18.72 -4.25
N GLY A 465 -29.81 19.34 -4.84
CA GLY A 465 -29.89 20.70 -5.38
C GLY A 465 -28.92 20.90 -6.54
N ILE A 466 -29.29 21.78 -7.48
CA ILE A 466 -28.48 22.12 -8.65
C ILE A 466 -28.56 23.62 -8.88
N ILE A 467 -27.42 24.27 -9.10
CA ILE A 467 -27.34 25.70 -9.40
C ILE A 467 -26.16 26.01 -10.32
N GLU A 468 -26.30 27.02 -11.18
CA GLU A 468 -25.22 27.52 -12.05
C GLU A 468 -24.58 28.77 -11.44
N ASP A 469 -23.24 28.80 -11.39
CA ASP A 469 -22.49 29.97 -10.96
C ASP A 469 -22.26 30.98 -12.10
N ASP A 470 -21.61 32.10 -11.81
CA ASP A 470 -21.38 33.15 -12.82
C ASP A 470 -20.25 32.80 -13.81
N HIS A 471 -19.51 31.71 -13.56
CA HIS A 471 -18.51 31.14 -14.47
C HIS A 471 -19.10 30.09 -15.42
N ASN A 472 -20.40 29.82 -15.33
CA ASN A 472 -21.14 28.77 -16.04
C ASN A 472 -20.74 27.34 -15.63
N ASP A 473 -20.13 27.17 -14.46
CA ASP A 473 -19.98 25.85 -13.83
C ASP A 473 -21.26 25.49 -13.08
N ILE A 474 -21.55 24.18 -13.05
CA ILE A 474 -22.76 23.66 -12.41
C ILE A 474 -22.39 23.06 -11.06
N TRP A 475 -23.06 23.53 -10.01
CA TRP A 475 -22.88 23.07 -8.65
C TRP A 475 -24.04 22.16 -8.27
N VAL A 476 -23.71 20.98 -7.77
CA VAL A 476 -24.65 19.93 -7.41
C VAL A 476 -24.45 19.55 -5.94
N THR A 477 -25.46 19.76 -5.11
CA THR A 477 -25.48 19.22 -3.75
C THR A 477 -26.09 17.82 -3.77
N THR A 478 -25.51 16.93 -2.99
CA THR A 478 -25.94 15.54 -2.88
C THR A 478 -26.21 15.19 -1.42
N SER A 479 -26.76 14.02 -1.09
CA SER A 479 -26.89 13.63 0.33
C SER A 479 -25.54 13.53 1.06
N ASN A 480 -24.40 13.45 0.35
CA ASN A 480 -23.09 13.52 0.98
C ASN A 480 -22.06 14.20 0.07
N GLY A 481 -21.76 15.47 0.37
CA GLY A 481 -20.80 16.30 -0.36
C GLY A 481 -21.41 17.11 -1.51
N ILE A 482 -20.57 17.97 -2.09
CA ILE A 482 -20.91 18.88 -3.19
C ILE A 482 -20.04 18.51 -4.40
N SER A 483 -20.62 18.49 -5.59
CA SER A 483 -19.91 18.30 -6.85
C SER A 483 -19.99 19.56 -7.71
N ARG A 484 -18.85 20.11 -8.12
CA ARG A 484 -18.76 21.14 -9.16
C ARG A 484 -18.47 20.47 -10.49
N ILE A 485 -19.27 20.79 -11.49
CA ILE A 485 -19.18 20.25 -12.85
C ILE A 485 -18.68 21.36 -13.75
N HIS A 486 -17.50 21.12 -14.30
CA HIS A 486 -16.89 21.99 -15.28
C HIS A 486 -17.12 21.43 -16.66
N ILE A 487 -17.26 22.30 -17.65
CA ILE A 487 -17.55 21.89 -19.02
C ILE A 487 -16.42 22.32 -19.93
N ASN A 488 -15.73 21.34 -20.50
CA ASN A 488 -14.61 21.62 -21.37
C ASN A 488 -15.12 22.21 -22.69
N GLN A 489 -14.71 23.45 -22.98
CA GLN A 489 -15.15 24.19 -24.16
C GLN A 489 -14.77 23.52 -25.49
N LYS A 490 -13.72 22.67 -25.52
CA LYS A 490 -13.22 22.05 -26.76
C LYS A 490 -14.02 20.81 -27.19
N ASN A 491 -14.40 19.96 -26.24
CA ASN A 491 -15.06 18.69 -26.52
C ASN A 491 -16.48 18.59 -25.95
N LYS A 492 -16.95 19.62 -25.21
CA LYS A 492 -18.24 19.65 -24.52
C LYS A 492 -18.43 18.53 -23.49
N GLU A 493 -17.36 17.89 -23.04
CA GLU A 493 -17.42 16.85 -22.02
C GLU A 493 -17.33 17.45 -20.62
N PRO A 494 -18.23 17.08 -19.70
CA PRO A 494 -18.17 17.52 -18.31
C PRO A 494 -17.10 16.75 -17.53
N TYR A 495 -16.46 17.43 -16.57
CA TYR A 495 -15.62 16.81 -15.56
C TYR A 495 -15.97 17.34 -14.16
N PHE A 496 -15.72 16.53 -13.15
CA PHE A 496 -16.21 16.74 -11.79
C PHE A 496 -15.07 17.10 -10.84
N THR A 497 -15.34 18.07 -9.97
CA THR A 497 -14.52 18.42 -8.81
C THR A 497 -15.40 18.28 -7.57
N ASN A 498 -15.08 17.34 -6.70
CA ASN A 498 -15.88 17.07 -5.50
C ASN A 498 -15.30 17.79 -4.29
N PHE A 499 -16.19 18.32 -3.45
CA PHE A 499 -15.89 18.94 -2.18
C PHE A 499 -16.45 18.06 -1.07
N ASN A 500 -15.54 17.60 -0.21
CA ASN A 500 -15.83 16.77 0.93
C ASN A 500 -15.70 17.56 2.23
N GLN A 501 -15.79 16.85 3.35
CA GLN A 501 -15.64 17.42 4.68
C GLN A 501 -14.27 18.12 4.89
N GLN A 502 -13.19 17.68 4.22
CA GLN A 502 -11.87 18.31 4.32
C GLN A 502 -11.84 19.68 3.62
N ASP A 503 -12.60 19.83 2.52
CA ASP A 503 -12.82 21.12 1.86
C ASP A 503 -13.84 22.02 2.58
N GLY A 504 -14.43 21.56 3.69
CA GLY A 504 -15.38 22.30 4.52
C GLY A 504 -16.85 21.98 4.26
N ALA A 505 -17.17 20.96 3.46
CA ALA A 505 -18.56 20.52 3.26
C ALA A 505 -19.18 20.01 4.58
N LEU A 506 -20.52 20.07 4.68
CA LEU A 506 -21.26 19.58 5.84
C LEU A 506 -21.04 18.07 6.05
N GLU A 507 -21.05 17.64 7.31
CA GLU A 507 -21.09 16.21 7.67
C GLU A 507 -22.48 15.60 7.47
N GLY A 508 -23.53 16.41 7.67
CA GLY A 508 -24.92 16.02 7.48
C GLY A 508 -25.37 16.07 6.01
N GLU A 509 -26.56 15.56 5.75
CA GLU A 509 -27.13 15.57 4.41
C GLU A 509 -27.53 16.99 3.98
N TYR A 510 -27.29 17.31 2.71
CA TYR A 510 -27.85 18.52 2.11
C TYR A 510 -29.34 18.33 1.84
N LEU A 511 -30.11 19.42 1.94
CA LEU A 511 -31.56 19.36 1.79
C LEU A 511 -31.99 19.68 0.35
N THR A 512 -33.12 19.10 -0.04
CA THR A 512 -33.68 19.27 -1.38
C THR A 512 -33.96 20.76 -1.64
N LYS A 513 -33.45 21.28 -2.77
CA LYS A 513 -33.58 22.69 -3.20
C LYS A 513 -33.01 23.74 -2.24
N ALA A 514 -32.25 23.34 -1.23
CA ALA A 514 -31.59 24.27 -0.30
C ALA A 514 -30.32 24.88 -0.93
N VAL A 515 -30.41 25.36 -2.17
CA VAL A 515 -29.30 25.99 -2.90
C VAL A 515 -29.70 27.38 -3.36
N PHE A 516 -28.79 28.35 -3.22
CA PHE A 516 -29.07 29.74 -3.56
C PHE A 516 -27.82 30.46 -4.04
N LYS A 517 -27.97 31.28 -5.08
CA LYS A 517 -26.95 32.20 -5.58
C LYS A 517 -27.39 33.63 -5.26
N ALA A 518 -26.58 34.35 -4.50
CA ALA A 518 -26.79 35.75 -4.19
C ALA A 518 -26.38 36.65 -5.36
N SER A 519 -26.79 37.92 -5.31
CA SER A 519 -26.51 38.91 -6.36
C SER A 519 -25.01 39.23 -6.53
N ASP A 520 -24.19 38.92 -5.54
CA ASP A 520 -22.73 39.08 -5.53
C ASP A 520 -21.97 37.84 -6.06
N GLY A 521 -22.68 36.82 -6.56
CA GLY A 521 -22.12 35.56 -7.03
C GLY A 521 -21.84 34.52 -5.92
N THR A 522 -22.06 34.86 -4.66
CA THR A 522 -21.87 33.94 -3.52
C THR A 522 -22.94 32.84 -3.54
N LEU A 523 -22.49 31.59 -3.41
CA LEU A 523 -23.32 30.39 -3.35
C LEU A 523 -23.56 29.95 -1.90
N TYR A 524 -24.78 29.52 -1.62
CA TYR A 524 -25.23 29.01 -0.33
C TYR A 524 -25.83 27.62 -0.50
N PHE A 525 -25.40 26.69 0.36
CA PHE A 525 -25.83 25.29 0.33
C PHE A 525 -26.31 24.87 1.72
N GLY A 526 -27.62 24.66 1.88
CA GLY A 526 -28.26 24.31 3.14
C GLY A 526 -28.34 22.80 3.34
N GLY A 527 -28.17 22.38 4.59
CA GLY A 527 -28.28 20.99 4.99
C GLY A 527 -28.80 20.84 6.40
N ILE A 528 -28.61 19.65 6.93
CA ILE A 528 -28.84 19.33 8.33
C ILE A 528 -27.67 19.89 9.16
N ASP A 529 -27.99 20.49 10.31
CA ASP A 529 -27.03 21.05 11.28
C ASP A 529 -26.13 22.18 10.77
N GLY A 530 -26.49 22.80 9.64
CA GLY A 530 -25.79 23.97 9.15
C GLY A 530 -25.98 24.26 7.67
N PHE A 531 -25.11 25.14 7.17
CA PHE A 531 -25.02 25.45 5.75
C PHE A 531 -23.59 25.84 5.36
N ASN A 532 -23.28 25.69 4.08
CA ASN A 532 -22.03 26.16 3.49
C ASN A 532 -22.22 27.43 2.68
N ILE A 533 -21.14 28.20 2.62
CA ILE A 533 -21.01 29.42 1.84
C ILE A 533 -19.76 29.30 1.00
N PHE A 534 -19.88 29.57 -0.29
CA PHE A 534 -18.77 29.54 -1.24
C PHE A 534 -18.83 30.73 -2.18
N ASN A 535 -17.69 31.38 -2.42
CA ASN A 535 -17.58 32.40 -3.44
C ASN A 535 -16.56 31.94 -4.50
N PRO A 536 -17.00 31.66 -5.75
CA PRO A 536 -16.10 31.21 -6.82
C PRO A 536 -14.97 32.18 -7.17
N ASP A 537 -15.18 33.49 -7.02
CA ASP A 537 -14.18 34.52 -7.36
C ASP A 537 -13.03 34.58 -6.34
N ASN A 538 -13.27 34.13 -5.11
CA ASN A 538 -12.31 34.15 -4.01
C ASN A 538 -11.56 32.81 -3.84
N GLU A 539 -11.61 31.93 -4.84
CA GLU A 539 -10.94 30.63 -4.78
C GLU A 539 -9.42 30.81 -4.78
N SER A 540 -8.77 30.40 -3.67
CA SER A 540 -7.31 30.41 -3.59
C SER A 540 -6.72 29.36 -4.54
N ILE A 541 -5.70 29.76 -5.31
CA ILE A 541 -4.95 28.87 -6.19
C ILE A 541 -4.36 27.73 -5.33
N THR A 542 -4.70 26.49 -5.66
CA THR A 542 -4.07 25.34 -5.01
C THR A 542 -2.66 25.18 -5.57
N PRO A 543 -1.64 25.04 -4.70
CA PRO A 543 -0.30 24.76 -5.17
C PRO A 543 -0.30 23.38 -5.85
N GLU A 544 0.33 23.29 -7.03
CA GLU A 544 0.55 22.01 -7.70
C GLU A 544 1.27 21.03 -6.75
N LEU A 545 0.97 19.73 -6.90
CA LEU A 545 1.66 18.71 -6.11
C LEU A 545 3.17 18.79 -6.34
N PRO A 546 3.97 19.06 -5.30
CA PRO A 546 5.39 19.33 -5.48
C PRO A 546 6.20 18.06 -5.75
N TYR A 547 5.65 16.88 -5.49
CA TYR A 547 6.37 15.60 -5.51
C TYR A 547 5.82 14.62 -6.54
N SER A 548 6.71 13.76 -7.01
CA SER A 548 6.32 12.53 -7.71
C SER A 548 5.68 11.55 -6.70
N PRO A 549 4.69 10.73 -7.11
CA PRO A 549 4.05 9.79 -6.20
C PRO A 549 5.04 8.84 -5.54
N VAL A 550 5.01 8.75 -4.21
CA VAL A 550 5.91 7.91 -3.44
C VAL A 550 5.40 6.47 -3.40
N PHE A 551 6.29 5.52 -3.67
CA PHE A 551 6.01 4.10 -3.53
C PHE A 551 5.98 3.69 -2.06
N THR A 552 4.83 3.27 -1.56
CA THR A 552 4.65 3.00 -0.13
C THR A 552 4.76 1.51 0.19
N CYS A 553 4.25 0.63 -0.68
CA CYS A 553 4.14 -0.79 -0.37
C CYS A 553 3.97 -1.65 -1.62
N LEU A 554 4.61 -2.82 -1.62
CA LEU A 554 4.28 -3.94 -2.51
C LEU A 554 3.54 -5.02 -1.74
N ARG A 555 2.38 -5.44 -2.24
CA ARG A 555 1.67 -6.63 -1.74
C ARG A 555 1.76 -7.76 -2.74
N LEU A 556 2.05 -8.95 -2.22
CA LEU A 556 2.06 -10.20 -2.95
C LEU A 556 0.95 -11.10 -2.40
N TYR A 557 0.00 -11.50 -3.24
CA TYR A 557 -1.21 -12.22 -2.80
C TYR A 557 -1.91 -11.55 -1.60
N GLY A 558 -2.00 -10.21 -1.63
CA GLY A 558 -2.59 -9.38 -0.57
C GLY A 558 -1.72 -9.15 0.67
N LYS A 559 -0.58 -9.84 0.81
CA LYS A 559 0.33 -9.69 1.95
C LYS A 559 1.47 -8.71 1.64
N LYS A 560 1.74 -7.77 2.54
CA LYS A 560 2.90 -6.86 2.45
C LYS A 560 4.21 -7.66 2.51
N ILE A 561 5.13 -7.40 1.58
CA ILE A 561 6.45 -8.02 1.58
C ILE A 561 7.53 -7.06 2.06
N LYS A 562 8.57 -7.57 2.72
CA LYS A 562 9.76 -6.78 3.08
C LYS A 562 10.74 -6.81 1.90
N LEU A 563 11.00 -5.64 1.33
CA LEU A 563 11.96 -5.43 0.27
C LEU A 563 13.38 -5.23 0.85
N PRO A 564 14.45 -5.43 0.05
CA PRO A 564 15.83 -5.19 0.51
C PRO A 564 16.09 -3.74 0.93
N GLN A 565 15.39 -2.81 0.28
CA GLN A 565 15.36 -1.39 0.55
C GLN A 565 13.92 -1.00 0.93
N ALA A 566 13.75 0.07 1.71
CA ALA A 566 12.43 0.61 2.01
C ALA A 566 11.72 1.02 0.71
N SER A 567 10.39 0.85 0.67
CA SER A 567 9.59 1.03 -0.55
C SER A 567 9.85 2.38 -1.24
N PRO A 568 9.89 3.53 -0.54
CA PRO A 568 10.07 4.85 -1.18
C PRO A 568 11.35 5.00 -2.00
N TYR A 569 12.37 4.22 -1.68
CA TYR A 569 13.67 4.27 -2.33
C TYR A 569 13.92 3.10 -3.29
N THR A 570 13.00 2.12 -3.34
CA THR A 570 13.15 0.94 -4.20
C THR A 570 12.81 1.29 -5.64
N LYS A 571 13.78 1.15 -6.55
CA LYS A 571 13.61 1.39 -7.99
C LYS A 571 13.46 0.12 -8.83
N GLU A 572 13.99 -0.99 -8.34
CA GLU A 572 14.04 -2.27 -9.04
C GLU A 572 13.55 -3.38 -8.11
N ILE A 573 12.66 -4.24 -8.62
CA ILE A 573 12.03 -5.32 -7.87
C ILE A 573 12.20 -6.62 -8.65
N GLU A 574 12.87 -7.60 -8.05
CA GLU A 574 13.05 -8.93 -8.63
C GLU A 574 12.19 -9.95 -7.88
N LEU A 575 11.41 -10.72 -8.64
CA LEU A 575 10.47 -11.70 -8.11
C LEU A 575 10.60 -13.06 -8.80
N GLY A 576 10.27 -14.13 -8.08
CA GLY A 576 10.21 -15.48 -8.61
C GLY A 576 8.99 -15.70 -9.51
N TYR A 577 9.03 -16.75 -10.35
CA TYR A 577 7.95 -17.09 -11.28
C TYR A 577 6.57 -17.32 -10.62
N ASN A 578 6.55 -17.68 -9.34
CA ASN A 578 5.34 -17.94 -8.55
C ASN A 578 4.84 -16.69 -7.81
N GLN A 579 5.42 -15.52 -8.05
CA GLN A 579 5.09 -14.27 -7.38
C GLN A 579 4.44 -13.31 -8.39
N ASN A 580 3.30 -13.72 -8.96
CA ASN A 580 2.70 -13.07 -10.13
C ASN A 580 1.35 -12.37 -9.87
N PHE A 581 0.92 -12.29 -8.61
CA PHE A 581 -0.20 -11.46 -8.19
C PHE A 581 0.29 -10.33 -7.30
N LEU A 582 0.39 -9.14 -7.88
CA LEU A 582 1.03 -7.96 -7.29
C LEU A 582 0.03 -6.84 -7.13
N THR A 583 0.12 -6.13 -6.01
CA THR A 583 -0.55 -4.85 -5.80
C THR A 583 0.48 -3.80 -5.41
N PHE A 584 0.59 -2.76 -6.22
CA PHE A 584 1.44 -1.61 -5.96
C PHE A 584 0.64 -0.54 -5.22
N GLU A 585 1.17 -0.03 -4.11
CA GLU A 585 0.59 1.08 -3.37
C GLU A 585 1.43 2.34 -3.51
N PHE A 586 0.78 3.45 -3.88
CA PHE A 586 1.43 4.76 -4.03
C PHE A 586 0.63 5.88 -3.36
N SER A 587 1.35 6.84 -2.81
CA SER A 587 0.78 8.08 -2.27
C SER A 587 1.33 9.29 -3.01
N ALA A 588 0.46 10.22 -3.39
CA ALA A 588 0.85 11.50 -3.97
C ALA A 588 1.34 12.53 -2.94
N LEU A 589 1.32 12.18 -1.64
CA LEU A 589 1.66 13.08 -0.53
C LEU A 589 0.82 14.36 -0.51
N ASN A 590 -0.45 14.29 -0.94
CA ASN A 590 -1.36 15.43 -0.89
C ASN A 590 -1.85 15.64 0.55
N TYR A 591 -1.22 16.57 1.26
CA TYR A 591 -1.53 16.85 2.67
C TYR A 591 -2.76 17.73 2.84
N ILE A 592 -3.11 18.50 1.81
CA ILE A 592 -4.24 19.43 1.81
C ILE A 592 -5.56 18.64 1.75
N ASN A 593 -5.68 17.72 0.79
CA ASN A 593 -6.86 16.86 0.66
C ASN A 593 -6.49 15.57 -0.08
N SER A 594 -6.20 14.51 0.66
CA SER A 594 -5.75 13.23 0.09
C SER A 594 -6.81 12.62 -0.84
N GLU A 595 -8.09 12.79 -0.51
CA GLU A 595 -9.22 12.32 -1.31
C GLU A 595 -9.40 13.11 -2.60
N ARG A 596 -8.80 14.29 -2.77
CA ARG A 596 -8.79 15.03 -4.04
C ARG A 596 -7.48 14.80 -4.80
N THR A 597 -7.15 13.53 -5.03
CA THR A 597 -5.95 13.13 -5.78
C THR A 597 -6.34 12.26 -6.96
N TYR A 598 -5.88 12.67 -8.14
CA TYR A 598 -6.03 11.95 -9.40
C TYR A 598 -4.74 11.22 -9.71
N TYR A 599 -4.83 9.95 -10.10
CA TYR A 599 -3.67 9.15 -10.49
C TYR A 599 -3.78 8.70 -11.94
N ARG A 600 -2.62 8.63 -12.59
CA ARG A 600 -2.42 7.93 -13.86
C ARG A 600 -1.32 6.92 -13.68
N TYR A 601 -1.58 5.68 -14.08
CA TYR A 601 -0.54 4.65 -14.06
C TYR A 601 -0.56 3.78 -15.31
N GLN A 602 0.56 3.10 -15.54
CA GLN A 602 0.73 2.17 -16.64
C GLN A 602 1.77 1.12 -16.26
N LEU A 603 1.48 -0.16 -16.50
CA LEU A 603 2.47 -1.22 -16.51
C LEU A 603 2.88 -1.53 -17.95
N GLU A 604 4.03 -1.01 -18.37
CA GLU A 604 4.58 -1.28 -19.71
C GLU A 604 4.87 -2.77 -19.88
N GLY A 605 4.38 -3.34 -20.98
CA GLY A 605 4.38 -4.78 -21.25
C GLY A 605 2.99 -5.43 -21.10
N ILE A 606 2.08 -4.80 -20.35
CA ILE A 606 0.70 -5.26 -20.16
C ILE A 606 -0.31 -4.21 -20.67
N ASP A 607 -0.18 -2.97 -20.20
CA ASP A 607 -1.12 -1.90 -20.51
C ASP A 607 -0.74 -1.17 -21.80
N LYS A 608 -1.70 -1.07 -22.74
CA LYS A 608 -1.51 -0.35 -24.00
C LYS A 608 -1.51 1.18 -23.83
N ASN A 609 -2.33 1.69 -22.92
CA ASN A 609 -2.54 3.12 -22.67
C ASN A 609 -2.50 3.38 -21.15
N TRP A 610 -2.30 4.64 -20.78
CA TRP A 610 -2.43 5.08 -19.39
C TRP A 610 -3.83 4.81 -18.83
N MET A 611 -3.87 4.27 -17.63
CA MET A 611 -5.09 4.10 -16.85
C MET A 611 -5.31 5.30 -15.95
N ASN A 612 -6.50 5.92 -16.03
CA ASN A 612 -6.91 7.03 -15.18
C ASN A 612 -7.69 6.51 -13.99
N VAL A 613 -7.28 6.86 -12.78
CA VAL A 613 -8.00 6.51 -11.55
C VAL A 613 -8.20 7.76 -10.71
N PHE A 614 -9.40 7.86 -10.14
CA PHE A 614 -9.77 8.91 -9.20
C PHE A 614 -10.40 8.25 -7.97
N THR A 615 -10.13 8.82 -6.81
CA THR A 615 -10.51 8.37 -5.47
C THR A 615 -12.00 8.13 -5.27
N SER A 616 -12.88 8.88 -5.95
CA SER A 616 -14.33 8.70 -5.85
C SER A 616 -14.87 7.52 -6.67
N LYS A 617 -14.04 6.87 -7.50
CA LYS A 617 -14.44 5.70 -8.30
C LYS A 617 -14.42 4.42 -7.44
N PRO A 618 -15.56 3.74 -7.23
CA PRO A 618 -15.55 2.43 -6.59
C PRO A 618 -14.83 1.40 -7.49
N GLY A 619 -13.82 0.73 -6.94
CA GLY A 619 -13.07 -0.32 -7.64
C GLY A 619 -11.83 -0.77 -6.86
N ASN A 620 -11.24 -1.89 -7.28
CA ASN A 620 -10.04 -2.51 -6.65
C ASN A 620 -8.75 -1.67 -6.78
N THR A 621 -8.82 -0.44 -7.29
CA THR A 621 -7.67 0.36 -7.72
C THR A 621 -7.35 1.56 -6.83
N THR A 622 -8.26 1.97 -5.96
CA THR A 622 -8.05 3.05 -4.99
C THR A 622 -8.62 2.63 -3.65
N ALA A 623 -7.79 2.70 -2.60
CA ALA A 623 -8.35 2.73 -1.25
C ALA A 623 -9.03 4.09 -1.09
N GLY A 624 -10.25 4.12 -0.52
CA GLY A 624 -11.08 5.33 -0.39
C GLY A 624 -10.49 6.47 0.45
N ASN A 625 -9.19 6.46 0.72
CA ASN A 625 -8.43 7.39 1.55
C ASN A 625 -7.41 8.24 0.77
N GLY A 626 -7.37 8.16 -0.57
CA GLY A 626 -6.44 8.95 -1.40
C GLY A 626 -5.23 8.19 -1.93
N MET A 627 -5.12 6.89 -1.66
CA MET A 627 -3.99 6.06 -2.07
C MET A 627 -4.29 5.28 -3.36
N LEU A 628 -3.34 5.24 -4.28
CA LEU A 628 -3.41 4.36 -5.44
C LEU A 628 -3.06 2.92 -5.02
N GLN A 629 -3.88 1.95 -5.42
CA GLN A 629 -3.64 0.51 -5.25
C GLN A 629 -3.75 -0.22 -6.60
N ALA A 630 -2.70 -0.22 -7.42
CA ALA A 630 -2.75 -0.87 -8.74
C ALA A 630 -2.49 -2.38 -8.64
N SER A 631 -3.50 -3.20 -8.93
CA SER A 631 -3.42 -4.67 -8.81
C SER A 631 -3.32 -5.37 -10.17
N TYR A 632 -2.32 -6.24 -10.34
CA TYR A 632 -2.09 -7.05 -11.53
C TYR A 632 -2.05 -8.53 -11.18
N THR A 633 -2.86 -9.32 -11.88
CA THR A 633 -2.97 -10.77 -11.65
C THR A 633 -2.32 -11.55 -12.77
N ASN A 634 -1.72 -12.69 -12.41
CA ASN A 634 -1.18 -13.68 -13.35
C ASN A 634 -0.18 -13.10 -14.37
N LEU A 635 0.70 -12.21 -13.92
CA LEU A 635 1.74 -11.63 -14.77
C LEU A 635 2.68 -12.73 -15.31
N PRO A 636 2.94 -12.81 -16.62
CA PRO A 636 3.90 -13.75 -17.16
C PRO A 636 5.33 -13.39 -16.73
N PRO A 637 6.28 -14.35 -16.75
CA PRO A 637 7.69 -14.02 -16.57
C PRO A 637 8.19 -13.05 -17.64
N GLY A 638 8.92 -12.02 -17.23
CA GLY A 638 9.35 -10.93 -18.11
C GLY A 638 9.83 -9.71 -17.33
N GLU A 639 10.24 -8.69 -18.07
CA GLU A 639 10.59 -7.38 -17.55
C GLU A 639 9.46 -6.39 -17.82
N TYR A 640 9.12 -5.62 -16.81
CA TYR A 640 8.05 -4.63 -16.84
C TYR A 640 8.52 -3.32 -16.23
N THR A 641 7.91 -2.23 -16.68
CA THR A 641 8.14 -0.90 -16.09
C THR A 641 6.80 -0.34 -15.64
N PHE A 642 6.63 -0.20 -14.32
CA PHE A 642 5.47 0.46 -13.74
C PHE A 642 5.72 1.96 -13.64
N LYS A 643 4.84 2.76 -14.24
CA LYS A 643 4.89 4.22 -14.25
C LYS A 643 3.66 4.78 -13.56
N VAL A 644 3.85 5.80 -12.74
CA VAL A 644 2.74 6.50 -12.06
C VAL A 644 2.99 7.99 -11.95
N MET A 645 1.94 8.77 -12.12
CA MET A 645 1.90 10.21 -11.86
C MET A 645 0.61 10.57 -11.14
N ALA A 646 0.63 11.69 -10.43
CA ALA A 646 -0.53 12.20 -9.72
C ALA A 646 -0.75 13.68 -10.00
N SER A 647 -1.99 14.12 -9.81
CA SER A 647 -2.40 15.52 -9.91
C SER A 647 -3.51 15.82 -8.91
N ASP A 648 -3.64 17.08 -8.51
CA ASP A 648 -4.78 17.60 -7.76
C ASP A 648 -5.95 17.99 -8.67
N THR A 649 -5.72 18.08 -9.99
CA THR A 649 -6.73 18.40 -11.01
C THR A 649 -6.77 17.36 -12.14
N PRO A 650 -7.93 17.11 -12.76
CA PRO A 650 -8.06 16.08 -13.79
C PRO A 650 -7.47 16.48 -15.15
N LEU A 651 -7.31 17.78 -15.42
CA LEU A 651 -6.89 18.30 -16.72
C LEU A 651 -5.38 18.59 -16.82
N GLN A 652 -4.74 18.95 -15.71
CA GLN A 652 -3.31 19.23 -15.67
C GLN A 652 -2.59 18.03 -15.10
N TRP A 653 -1.63 17.49 -15.84
CA TRP A 653 -0.81 16.37 -15.39
C TRP A 653 0.62 16.84 -15.35
N ASN A 654 1.23 16.69 -14.17
CA ASN A 654 2.63 17.01 -13.99
C ASN A 654 3.48 15.96 -14.73
N GLU A 655 4.62 16.36 -15.29
CA GLU A 655 5.60 15.46 -15.90
C GLU A 655 6.42 14.66 -14.85
N LYS A 656 6.17 14.89 -13.55
CA LYS A 656 6.79 14.16 -12.44
C LYS A 656 6.24 12.73 -12.32
N ILE A 657 6.89 11.81 -13.04
CA ILE A 657 6.55 10.39 -13.06
C ILE A 657 7.47 9.61 -12.12
N THR A 658 6.90 8.73 -11.30
CA THR A 658 7.65 7.70 -10.57
C THR A 658 7.71 6.43 -11.40
N VAL A 659 8.89 5.84 -11.51
CA VAL A 659 9.16 4.64 -12.32
C VAL A 659 9.75 3.54 -11.46
N ILE A 660 9.15 2.35 -11.53
CA ILE A 660 9.64 1.12 -10.88
C ILE A 660 9.85 0.05 -11.94
N LYS A 661 11.04 -0.53 -11.99
CA LYS A 661 11.32 -1.71 -12.83
C LYS A 661 10.97 -2.98 -12.06
N LEU A 662 10.24 -3.87 -12.70
CA LEU A 662 9.81 -5.15 -12.16
C LEU A 662 10.31 -6.28 -13.08
N THR A 663 11.04 -7.23 -12.51
CA THR A 663 11.49 -8.43 -13.21
C THR A 663 10.90 -9.68 -12.56
N ILE A 664 10.10 -10.43 -13.32
CA ILE A 664 9.57 -11.73 -12.89
C ILE A 664 10.36 -12.83 -13.60
N HIS A 665 11.18 -13.57 -12.85
CA HIS A 665 12.01 -14.63 -13.43
C HIS A 665 11.19 -15.82 -13.91
N ALA A 666 11.62 -16.44 -15.01
CA ALA A 666 11.03 -17.68 -15.50
C ALA A 666 11.36 -18.86 -14.55
N PRO A 667 10.48 -19.87 -14.43
CA PRO A 667 10.80 -21.05 -13.65
C PRO A 667 11.99 -21.78 -14.26
N TRP A 668 12.91 -22.25 -13.43
CA TRP A 668 14.16 -22.87 -13.89
C TRP A 668 13.91 -24.03 -14.87
N TRP A 669 12.84 -24.81 -14.70
CA TRP A 669 12.51 -25.94 -15.58
C TRP A 669 11.99 -25.55 -16.98
N LYS A 670 11.68 -24.26 -17.21
CA LYS A 670 11.34 -23.71 -18.55
C LYS A 670 12.48 -22.89 -19.16
N THR A 671 13.66 -22.90 -18.55
CA THR A 671 14.84 -22.21 -19.10
C THR A 671 15.46 -23.02 -20.25
N THR A 672 16.19 -22.33 -21.13
CA THR A 672 16.95 -22.97 -22.22
C THR A 672 17.90 -24.03 -21.70
N THR A 673 18.53 -23.81 -20.53
CA THR A 673 19.42 -24.77 -19.88
C THR A 673 18.69 -26.02 -19.38
N ALA A 674 17.45 -25.88 -18.88
CA ALA A 674 16.65 -27.05 -18.54
C ALA A 674 16.25 -27.85 -19.79
N TYR A 675 15.87 -27.18 -20.88
CA TYR A 675 15.57 -27.86 -22.14
C TYR A 675 16.78 -28.59 -22.73
N THR A 676 18.00 -28.04 -22.61
CA THR A 676 19.22 -28.77 -23.02
C THR A 676 19.48 -29.98 -22.14
N ILE A 677 19.27 -29.88 -20.82
CA ILE A 677 19.38 -31.03 -19.90
C ILE A 677 18.34 -32.11 -20.25
N TYR A 678 17.08 -31.74 -20.52
CA TYR A 678 16.05 -32.69 -20.92
C TYR A 678 16.41 -33.40 -22.23
N LEU A 679 16.96 -32.66 -23.20
CA LEU A 679 17.41 -33.21 -24.47
C LEU A 679 18.60 -34.16 -24.27
N LEU A 680 19.54 -33.84 -23.38
CA LEU A 680 20.66 -34.72 -23.03
C LEU A 680 20.21 -35.98 -22.31
N ILE A 681 19.28 -35.88 -21.35
CA ILE A 681 18.69 -37.03 -20.66
C ILE A 681 17.94 -37.92 -21.66
N LEU A 682 17.16 -37.33 -22.57
CA LEU A 682 16.47 -38.07 -23.63
C LEU A 682 17.48 -38.78 -24.55
N LEU A 683 18.58 -38.13 -24.93
CA LEU A 683 19.64 -38.72 -25.72
C LEU A 683 20.34 -39.87 -24.96
N PHE A 684 20.58 -39.71 -23.66
CA PHE A 684 21.15 -40.76 -22.83
C PHE A 684 20.21 -41.97 -22.70
N ILE A 685 18.90 -41.73 -22.48
CA ILE A 685 17.89 -42.80 -22.41
C ILE A 685 17.77 -43.53 -23.75
N THR A 686 17.77 -42.80 -24.87
CA THR A 686 17.70 -43.41 -26.20
C THR A 686 18.95 -44.23 -26.49
N VAL A 687 20.15 -43.70 -26.22
CA VAL A 687 21.42 -44.45 -26.35
C VAL A 687 21.44 -45.67 -25.41
N GLY A 688 21.01 -45.51 -24.16
CA GLY A 688 20.92 -46.60 -23.18
C GLY A 688 19.93 -47.69 -23.62
N SER A 689 18.78 -47.30 -24.16
CA SER A 689 17.76 -48.22 -24.70
C SER A 689 18.26 -48.94 -25.94
N ILE A 690 18.95 -48.25 -26.85
CA ILE A 690 19.62 -48.87 -28.01
C ILE A 690 20.68 -49.87 -27.54
N ARG A 691 21.51 -49.51 -26.56
CA ARG A 691 22.53 -50.40 -25.98
C ARG A 691 21.91 -51.63 -25.32
N LEU A 692 20.84 -51.46 -24.55
CA LEU A 692 20.10 -52.56 -23.93
C LEU A 692 19.44 -53.45 -24.98
N TYR A 693 18.86 -52.86 -26.02
CA TYR A 693 18.28 -53.60 -27.15
C TYR A 693 19.35 -54.43 -27.88
N ILE A 694 20.52 -53.85 -28.16
CA ILE A 694 21.66 -54.57 -28.76
C ILE A 694 22.14 -55.71 -27.84
N CYS A 695 22.22 -55.47 -26.52
CA CYS A 695 22.62 -56.50 -25.57
C CYS A 695 21.59 -57.64 -25.48
N TRP A 696 20.29 -57.29 -25.46
CA TRP A 696 19.19 -58.24 -25.40
C TRP A 696 19.10 -59.08 -26.68
N THR A 697 19.25 -58.45 -27.85
CA THR A 697 19.31 -59.15 -29.13
C THR A 697 20.51 -60.09 -29.23
N ARG A 698 21.71 -59.67 -28.78
CA ARG A 698 22.87 -60.57 -28.68
C ARG A 698 22.61 -61.78 -27.80
N LYS A 699 22.07 -61.61 -26.58
CA LYS A 699 21.70 -62.72 -25.70
C LYS A 699 20.63 -63.64 -26.30
N LYS A 700 19.69 -63.09 -27.07
CA LYS A 700 18.65 -63.87 -27.75
C LYS A 700 19.24 -64.71 -28.90
N ILE A 701 20.21 -64.18 -29.64
CA ILE A 701 20.94 -64.92 -30.68
C ILE A 701 21.75 -66.08 -30.06
N GLU A 702 22.40 -65.86 -28.92
CA GLU A 702 23.12 -66.93 -28.20
C GLU A 702 22.19 -68.08 -27.76
N ARG A 703 20.96 -67.77 -27.35
CA ARG A 703 19.96 -68.81 -26.98
C ARG A 703 19.57 -69.66 -28.19
N ARG A 704 19.34 -69.04 -29.35
CA ARG A 704 19.04 -69.76 -30.60
C ARG A 704 20.19 -70.66 -31.04
N HIS A 705 21.43 -70.18 -30.95
CA HIS A 705 22.59 -71.03 -31.24
C HIS A 705 22.71 -72.23 -30.29
N LYS A 706 22.39 -72.05 -29.01
CA LYS A 706 22.36 -73.17 -28.06
C LYS A 706 21.24 -74.15 -28.36
N GLU A 707 20.06 -73.68 -28.74
CA GLU A 707 18.92 -74.52 -29.16
C GLU A 707 19.23 -75.32 -30.42
N GLU A 708 19.87 -74.71 -31.43
CA GLU A 708 20.29 -75.40 -32.66
C GLU A 708 21.32 -76.50 -32.39
N ILE A 709 22.33 -76.22 -31.53
CA ILE A 709 23.30 -77.22 -31.10
C ILE A 709 22.63 -78.37 -30.32
N LEU A 710 21.66 -78.04 -29.47
CA LEU A 710 20.95 -79.03 -28.66
C LEU A 710 20.01 -79.90 -29.52
N LEU A 711 19.36 -79.32 -30.52
CA LEU A 711 18.55 -80.05 -31.51
C LEU A 711 19.38 -80.99 -32.37
N LEU A 712 20.59 -80.57 -32.78
CA LEU A 712 21.54 -81.46 -33.46
C LEU A 712 21.93 -82.66 -32.57
N ARG A 713 22.11 -82.42 -31.27
CA ARG A 713 22.44 -83.47 -30.29
C ARG A 713 21.28 -84.44 -30.03
N ILE A 714 20.05 -83.92 -29.95
CA ILE A 714 18.84 -84.73 -29.80
C ILE A 714 18.60 -85.58 -31.05
N ARG A 715 18.78 -85.03 -32.27
CA ARG A 715 18.68 -85.82 -33.50
C ARG A 715 19.64 -87.01 -33.51
N ASN A 716 20.89 -86.78 -33.11
CA ASN A 716 21.90 -87.82 -33.03
C ASN A 716 21.51 -88.91 -32.00
N LEU A 717 20.96 -88.49 -30.85
CA LEU A 717 20.46 -89.42 -29.82
C LEU A 717 19.23 -90.22 -30.26
N ILE A 718 18.28 -89.61 -30.98
CA ILE A 718 17.11 -90.32 -31.53
C ILE A 718 17.56 -91.37 -32.55
N GLU A 719 18.57 -91.06 -33.36
CA GLU A 719 19.16 -92.02 -34.30
C GLU A 719 19.80 -93.21 -33.56
N GLN A 720 20.46 -92.97 -32.43
CA GLN A 720 20.99 -94.03 -31.57
C GLN A 720 19.89 -94.87 -30.89
N CYS A 721 18.83 -94.24 -30.38
CA CYS A 721 17.70 -94.95 -29.77
C CYS A 721 16.92 -95.79 -30.79
N ASN A 722 16.69 -95.30 -32.01
CA ASN A 722 16.02 -96.07 -33.06
C ASN A 722 16.80 -97.33 -33.44
N ASN A 723 18.14 -97.23 -33.48
CA ASN A 723 19.00 -98.39 -33.70
C ASN A 723 18.91 -99.39 -32.53
N TYR A 724 18.78 -98.91 -31.30
CA TYR A 724 18.66 -99.76 -30.10
C TYR A 724 17.26 -100.42 -29.95
N GLU A 725 16.19 -99.73 -30.30
CA GLU A 725 14.81 -100.28 -30.29
C GLU A 725 14.61 -101.37 -31.35
N ALA A 726 15.29 -101.27 -32.50
CA ALA A 726 15.31 -102.32 -33.50
C ALA A 726 15.94 -103.62 -32.96
N GLU A 727 16.97 -103.51 -32.10
CA GLU A 727 17.59 -104.67 -31.43
C GLU A 727 16.72 -105.25 -30.30
N GLN A 728 15.96 -104.43 -29.58
CA GLN A 728 15.07 -104.85 -28.49
C GLN A 728 13.81 -105.59 -28.99
N LYS A 729 13.20 -105.14 -30.10
CA LYS A 729 12.02 -105.82 -30.69
C LYS A 729 12.31 -107.25 -31.14
N ALA A 730 13.55 -107.56 -31.51
CA ALA A 730 13.95 -108.93 -31.84
C ALA A 730 13.97 -109.88 -30.62
N ARG A 731 13.95 -109.37 -29.38
CA ARG A 731 14.11 -110.18 -28.16
C ARG A 731 12.82 -110.47 -27.39
N LEU A 732 11.71 -109.76 -27.66
CA LEU A 732 10.52 -109.72 -26.79
C LEU A 732 9.30 -110.57 -27.23
N GLU A 733 9.41 -111.43 -28.24
CA GLU A 733 8.35 -112.41 -28.60
C GLU A 733 8.32 -113.68 -27.72
N LYS A 734 9.20 -113.82 -26.72
CA LYS A 734 9.27 -115.01 -25.86
C LYS A 734 8.64 -114.78 -24.46
N ASN A 735 7.41 -115.28 -24.32
CA ASN A 735 6.76 -115.76 -23.08
C ASN A 735 6.12 -114.74 -22.13
N GLY A 736 4.87 -115.03 -21.74
CA GLY A 736 4.06 -114.22 -20.83
C GLY A 736 3.36 -114.98 -19.69
N THR A 737 2.47 -114.23 -19.03
CA THR A 737 1.31 -114.59 -18.17
C THR A 737 1.50 -115.00 -16.68
N ALA A 738 1.10 -114.06 -15.80
CA ALA A 738 0.07 -114.11 -14.74
C ALA A 738 0.32 -114.60 -13.27
N THR A 739 -0.16 -113.74 -12.35
CA THR A 739 -0.86 -113.94 -11.03
C THR A 739 -0.13 -114.03 -9.65
N SER A 740 -0.51 -113.07 -8.76
CA SER A 740 -0.73 -113.06 -7.28
C SER A 740 0.38 -113.18 -6.20
N THR A 741 0.80 -112.00 -5.69
CA THR A 741 1.09 -111.51 -4.30
C THR A 741 1.49 -112.44 -3.13
N CYS A 742 2.72 -112.30 -2.56
CA CYS A 742 3.11 -111.50 -1.36
C CYS A 742 4.50 -111.87 -0.74
N PHE A 743 5.14 -110.87 -0.12
CA PHE A 743 6.29 -110.82 0.83
C PHE A 743 7.75 -110.55 0.38
N GLU A 744 8.17 -109.33 0.77
CA GLU A 744 9.41 -108.84 1.44
C GLU A 744 10.79 -108.66 0.75
N ASN A 745 11.28 -107.40 0.88
CA ASN A 745 12.63 -106.83 1.04
C ASN A 745 13.69 -107.12 -0.05
N ASP A 746 14.57 -106.21 -0.54
CA ASP A 746 15.04 -104.89 -0.08
C ASP A 746 15.65 -104.06 -1.27
N LYS A 747 15.60 -102.72 -1.17
CA LYS A 747 16.42 -101.60 -1.75
C LYS A 747 16.86 -101.44 -3.25
N GLN A 748 16.39 -100.28 -3.78
CA GLN A 748 17.05 -99.20 -4.58
C GLN A 748 17.46 -99.42 -6.07
N PRO A 749 17.61 -98.35 -6.90
CA PRO A 749 17.16 -96.94 -6.78
C PRO A 749 16.55 -96.27 -8.06
N ASP A 750 15.93 -95.10 -7.83
CA ASP A 750 15.87 -93.84 -8.62
C ASP A 750 15.18 -93.70 -9.99
N HIS A 751 13.87 -93.48 -9.95
CA HIS A 751 13.15 -92.23 -10.30
C HIS A 751 11.65 -92.57 -10.32
N PRO A 752 10.76 -91.83 -9.63
CA PRO A 752 9.68 -91.21 -10.41
C PRO A 752 8.96 -90.00 -9.77
N LYS A 753 8.40 -89.18 -10.68
CA LYS A 753 7.03 -88.63 -10.66
C LYS A 753 6.49 -88.05 -9.34
N THR A 754 6.40 -86.72 -9.31
CA THR A 754 5.36 -85.98 -8.59
C THR A 754 4.69 -84.97 -9.51
N THR A 755 3.91 -85.42 -10.50
CA THR A 755 2.95 -84.56 -11.22
C THR A 755 1.53 -84.63 -10.66
N ASN A 756 1.25 -85.52 -9.70
CA ASN A 756 -0.11 -85.76 -9.19
C ASN A 756 -0.42 -85.07 -7.84
N THR A 757 0.59 -84.73 -7.02
CA THR A 757 0.39 -84.06 -5.72
C THR A 757 0.31 -82.53 -5.86
N GLU A 758 0.96 -81.98 -6.89
CA GLU A 758 0.98 -80.54 -7.19
C GLU A 758 -0.35 -80.08 -7.80
N SER A 759 -0.94 -80.89 -8.70
CA SER A 759 -2.26 -80.64 -9.28
C SER A 759 -3.38 -80.67 -8.23
N ALA A 760 -3.35 -81.61 -7.29
CA ALA A 760 -4.33 -81.70 -6.20
C ALA A 760 -4.26 -80.49 -5.25
N PHE A 761 -3.07 -79.95 -4.99
CA PHE A 761 -2.91 -78.74 -4.19
C PHE A 761 -3.50 -77.52 -4.90
N LEU A 762 -3.21 -77.34 -6.19
CA LEU A 762 -3.74 -76.23 -6.97
C LEU A 762 -5.27 -76.28 -7.07
N ALA A 763 -5.86 -77.46 -7.26
CA ALA A 763 -7.30 -77.64 -7.26
C ALA A 763 -7.94 -77.17 -5.94
N ARG A 764 -7.38 -77.58 -4.79
CA ARG A 764 -7.85 -77.12 -3.47
C ARG A 764 -7.68 -75.62 -3.27
N ALA A 765 -6.57 -75.04 -3.75
CA ALA A 765 -6.32 -73.60 -3.65
C ALA A 765 -7.31 -72.78 -4.49
N ILE A 766 -7.64 -73.25 -5.70
CA ILE A 766 -8.67 -72.64 -6.55
C ILE A 766 -10.03 -72.74 -5.85
N GLU A 767 -10.40 -73.92 -5.36
CA GLU A 767 -11.68 -74.16 -4.67
C GLU A 767 -11.87 -73.23 -3.46
N GLN A 768 -10.84 -73.00 -2.65
CA GLN A 768 -10.93 -72.07 -1.51
C GLN A 768 -11.12 -70.61 -1.94
N VAL A 769 -10.47 -70.18 -3.02
CA VAL A 769 -10.69 -68.83 -3.57
C VAL A 769 -12.11 -68.70 -4.14
N GLU A 770 -12.58 -69.72 -4.87
CA GLU A 770 -13.92 -69.75 -5.46
C GLU A 770 -15.03 -69.75 -4.41
N LYS A 771 -14.84 -70.49 -3.31
CA LYS A 771 -15.79 -70.51 -2.17
C LYS A 771 -15.93 -69.14 -1.51
N ASN A 772 -14.87 -68.34 -1.51
CA ASN A 772 -14.80 -67.02 -0.88
C ASN A 772 -14.87 -65.85 -1.89
N MET A 773 -15.47 -66.05 -3.06
CA MET A 773 -15.58 -65.03 -4.11
C MET A 773 -16.36 -63.78 -3.69
N HIS A 774 -17.41 -63.95 -2.88
CA HIS A 774 -18.27 -62.86 -2.42
C HIS A 774 -17.67 -62.07 -1.24
N VAL A 775 -16.60 -62.56 -0.62
CA VAL A 775 -15.99 -61.92 0.55
C VAL A 775 -15.05 -60.81 0.09
N ILE A 776 -15.45 -59.56 0.35
CA ILE A 776 -14.62 -58.38 0.10
C ILE A 776 -13.41 -58.44 1.05
N GLY A 777 -12.20 -58.47 0.48
CA GLY A 777 -10.96 -58.49 1.26
C GLY A 777 -10.40 -59.87 1.62
N TYR A 778 -10.84 -60.96 0.94
CA TYR A 778 -10.19 -62.28 1.08
C TYR A 778 -8.68 -62.19 0.76
N SER A 779 -7.86 -62.28 1.82
CA SER A 779 -6.42 -62.01 1.75
C SER A 779 -5.59 -63.29 1.66
N VAL A 780 -4.29 -63.13 1.43
CA VAL A 780 -3.33 -64.25 1.42
C VAL A 780 -3.26 -64.93 2.78
N GLU A 781 -3.40 -64.18 3.88
CA GLU A 781 -3.50 -64.75 5.23
C GLU A 781 -4.71 -65.67 5.35
N GLN A 782 -5.87 -65.25 4.85
CA GLN A 782 -7.07 -66.08 4.91
C GLN A 782 -6.92 -67.34 4.06
N LEU A 783 -6.44 -67.22 2.83
CA LEU A 783 -6.17 -68.39 1.97
C LEU A 783 -5.17 -69.36 2.60
N SER A 784 -4.13 -68.84 3.27
CA SER A 784 -3.16 -69.70 3.97
C SER A 784 -3.79 -70.45 5.15
N ARG A 785 -4.69 -69.79 5.91
CA ARG A 785 -5.45 -70.44 6.98
C ARG A 785 -6.41 -71.51 6.45
N ASP A 786 -7.14 -71.20 5.39
CA ASP A 786 -8.13 -72.11 4.79
C ASP A 786 -7.46 -73.35 4.15
N LEU A 787 -6.22 -73.21 3.68
CA LEU A 787 -5.39 -74.32 3.20
C LEU A 787 -4.60 -75.02 4.31
N CYS A 788 -4.77 -74.59 5.57
CA CYS A 788 -4.05 -75.07 6.76
C CYS A 788 -2.53 -75.04 6.58
N MET A 789 -2.00 -73.93 6.06
CA MET A 789 -0.58 -73.77 5.77
C MET A 789 -0.05 -72.39 6.20
N GLU A 790 1.25 -72.30 6.45
CA GLU A 790 1.89 -71.04 6.79
C GLU A 790 1.96 -70.10 5.56
N ARG A 791 1.76 -68.79 5.77
CA ARG A 791 1.71 -67.77 4.71
C ARG A 791 2.96 -67.77 3.81
N THR A 792 4.14 -67.88 4.40
CA THR A 792 5.43 -67.97 3.69
C THR A 792 5.55 -69.28 2.90
N GLY A 793 5.01 -70.38 3.43
CA GLY A 793 4.90 -71.67 2.75
C GLY A 793 4.00 -71.61 1.51
N LEU A 794 2.83 -70.96 1.61
CA LEU A 794 1.94 -70.72 0.47
C LEU A 794 2.63 -69.88 -0.61
N TYR A 795 3.36 -68.83 -0.21
CA TYR A 795 4.13 -67.98 -1.13
C TYR A 795 5.17 -68.78 -1.92
N ARG A 796 6.03 -69.53 -1.23
CA ARG A 796 7.05 -70.36 -1.92
C ARG A 796 6.41 -71.39 -2.83
N LYS A 797 5.30 -72.01 -2.39
CA LYS A 797 4.64 -73.07 -3.16
C LYS A 797 3.97 -72.54 -4.42
N LEU A 798 3.22 -71.43 -4.35
CA LEU A 798 2.59 -70.85 -5.56
C LEU A 798 3.59 -70.20 -6.51
N VAL A 799 4.66 -69.58 -6.01
CA VAL A 799 5.73 -69.05 -6.87
C VAL A 799 6.48 -70.19 -7.55
N ASN A 800 6.81 -71.27 -6.84
CA ASN A 800 7.49 -72.41 -7.47
C ASN A 800 6.61 -73.14 -8.49
N LEU A 801 5.30 -73.25 -8.25
CA LEU A 801 4.39 -73.99 -9.13
C LEU A 801 3.88 -73.17 -10.32
N LEU A 802 3.62 -71.87 -10.13
CA LEU A 802 2.95 -71.01 -11.12
C LEU A 802 3.72 -69.75 -11.49
N ASP A 803 4.87 -69.50 -10.87
CA ASP A 803 5.64 -68.24 -10.97
C ASP A 803 4.80 -66.99 -10.65
N GLN A 804 3.81 -67.16 -9.76
CA GLN A 804 2.88 -66.09 -9.34
C GLN A 804 2.82 -65.99 -7.81
N SER A 805 2.71 -64.75 -7.32
CA SER A 805 2.47 -64.52 -5.89
C SER A 805 1.03 -64.94 -5.52
N PRO A 806 0.77 -65.39 -4.27
CA PRO A 806 -0.58 -65.75 -3.83
C PRO A 806 -1.61 -64.63 -3.97
N SER A 807 -1.21 -63.36 -3.82
CA SER A 807 -2.11 -62.22 -4.03
C SER A 807 -2.51 -62.07 -5.50
N LEU A 808 -1.57 -62.29 -6.41
CA LEU A 808 -1.84 -62.31 -7.86
C LEU A 808 -2.69 -63.51 -8.25
N PHE A 809 -2.45 -64.68 -7.64
CA PHE A 809 -3.22 -65.90 -7.83
C PHE A 809 -4.71 -65.69 -7.46
N ILE A 810 -5.01 -65.16 -6.26
CA ILE A 810 -6.38 -64.83 -5.84
C ILE A 810 -7.02 -63.84 -6.83
N ARG A 811 -6.28 -62.78 -7.20
CA ARG A 811 -6.76 -61.75 -8.13
C ARG A 811 -7.11 -62.33 -9.50
N ASN A 812 -6.27 -63.21 -10.05
CA ASN A 812 -6.45 -63.78 -11.38
C ASN A 812 -7.69 -64.69 -11.44
N ILE A 813 -7.92 -65.52 -10.42
CA ILE A 813 -9.14 -66.35 -10.34
C ILE A 813 -10.38 -65.45 -10.28
N ARG A 814 -10.34 -64.38 -9.47
CA ARG A 814 -11.45 -63.42 -9.37
C ARG A 814 -11.73 -62.72 -10.71
N LEU A 815 -10.69 -62.34 -11.45
CA LEU A 815 -10.81 -61.75 -12.78
C LEU A 815 -11.31 -62.74 -13.84
N GLN A 816 -10.92 -64.02 -13.76
CA GLN A 816 -11.45 -65.07 -14.63
C GLN A 816 -12.95 -65.26 -14.43
N ARG A 817 -13.42 -65.28 -13.17
CA ARG A 817 -14.85 -65.36 -12.89
C ARG A 817 -15.60 -64.10 -13.30
N ALA A 818 -15.00 -62.92 -13.13
CA ALA A 818 -15.58 -61.68 -13.64
C ALA A 818 -15.73 -61.69 -15.17
N ALA A 819 -14.75 -62.26 -15.90
CA ALA A 819 -14.83 -62.41 -17.36
C ALA A 819 -15.97 -63.36 -17.79
N GLN A 820 -16.21 -64.44 -17.05
CA GLN A 820 -17.34 -65.36 -17.28
C GLN A 820 -18.69 -64.68 -17.02
N LEU A 821 -18.83 -63.94 -15.92
CA LEU A 821 -20.08 -63.22 -15.61
C LEU A 821 -20.37 -62.11 -16.63
N LEU A 822 -19.34 -61.50 -17.24
CA LEU A 822 -19.49 -60.53 -18.32
C LEU A 822 -20.04 -61.15 -19.61
N THR A 823 -19.80 -62.44 -19.86
CA THR A 823 -20.36 -63.15 -21.03
C THR A 823 -21.80 -63.61 -20.82
N GLU A 824 -22.23 -63.81 -19.58
CA GLU A 824 -23.59 -64.28 -19.23
C GLU A 824 -24.64 -63.14 -19.22
N ASN A 825 -24.21 -61.89 -19.38
CA ASN A 825 -24.98 -60.76 -19.90
C ASN A 825 -26.22 -60.25 -19.11
N GLU A 826 -26.31 -60.52 -17.80
CA GLU A 826 -27.43 -60.06 -16.94
C GLU A 826 -27.03 -59.17 -15.75
N LEU A 827 -25.77 -58.71 -15.65
CA LEU A 827 -25.28 -57.94 -14.50
C LEU A 827 -24.50 -56.68 -14.89
N SER A 828 -24.65 -55.63 -14.08
CA SER A 828 -23.83 -54.43 -14.17
C SER A 828 -22.39 -54.67 -13.68
N ILE A 829 -21.43 -53.85 -14.14
CA ILE A 829 -20.01 -53.97 -13.71
C ILE A 829 -19.86 -53.78 -12.19
N ALA A 830 -20.75 -53.00 -11.56
CA ALA A 830 -20.77 -52.81 -10.11
C ALA A 830 -21.18 -54.09 -9.39
N GLU A 831 -22.26 -54.76 -9.83
CA GLU A 831 -22.69 -56.04 -9.26
C GLU A 831 -21.66 -57.15 -9.49
N ILE A 832 -20.99 -57.16 -10.65
CA ILE A 832 -19.92 -58.12 -10.93
C ILE A 832 -18.75 -57.89 -9.96
N ALA A 833 -18.38 -56.65 -9.68
CA ALA A 833 -17.32 -56.35 -8.71
C ALA A 833 -17.69 -56.84 -7.31
N GLU A 834 -18.93 -56.65 -6.88
CA GLU A 834 -19.43 -57.14 -5.59
C GLU A 834 -19.43 -58.68 -5.52
N ARG A 835 -20.00 -59.36 -6.53
CA ARG A 835 -20.05 -60.84 -6.59
C ARG A 835 -18.67 -61.49 -6.67
N THR A 836 -17.69 -60.78 -7.22
CA THR A 836 -16.31 -61.26 -7.34
C THR A 836 -15.39 -60.73 -6.24
N GLY A 837 -15.94 -60.02 -5.25
CA GLY A 837 -15.26 -59.62 -4.03
C GLY A 837 -14.25 -58.49 -4.21
N PHE A 838 -14.31 -57.76 -5.32
CA PHE A 838 -13.53 -56.54 -5.52
C PHE A 838 -14.15 -55.40 -4.71
N SER A 839 -13.30 -54.60 -4.06
CA SER A 839 -13.76 -53.48 -3.21
C SER A 839 -14.46 -52.36 -3.97
N SER A 840 -14.28 -52.27 -5.30
CA SER A 840 -14.99 -51.31 -6.16
C SER A 840 -14.97 -51.74 -7.63
N SER A 841 -15.94 -51.25 -8.41
CA SER A 841 -16.00 -51.43 -9.87
C SER A 841 -14.82 -50.81 -10.60
N SER A 842 -14.29 -49.69 -10.10
CA SER A 842 -13.08 -49.03 -10.61
C SER A 842 -11.84 -49.89 -10.42
N TYR A 843 -11.69 -50.51 -9.24
CA TYR A 843 -10.56 -51.40 -8.97
C TYR A 843 -10.63 -52.69 -9.79
N LEU A 844 -11.82 -53.28 -9.93
CA LEU A 844 -12.06 -54.37 -10.88
C LEU A 844 -11.64 -53.97 -12.29
N SER A 845 -12.13 -52.82 -12.79
CA SER A 845 -11.88 -52.38 -14.17
C SER A 845 -10.40 -52.18 -14.47
N LYS A 846 -9.63 -51.62 -13.51
CA LYS A 846 -8.19 -51.47 -13.64
C LYS A 846 -7.47 -52.82 -13.71
N CYS A 847 -7.76 -53.72 -12.78
CA CYS A 847 -7.14 -55.05 -12.75
C CYS A 847 -7.53 -55.89 -13.99
N PHE A 848 -8.78 -55.75 -14.46
CA PHE A 848 -9.26 -56.43 -15.66
C PHE A 848 -8.54 -55.92 -16.92
N GLN A 849 -8.32 -54.61 -17.02
CA GLN A 849 -7.56 -54.02 -18.12
C GLN A 849 -6.09 -54.45 -18.10
N GLU A 850 -5.48 -54.58 -16.91
CA GLU A 850 -4.13 -55.13 -16.78
C GLU A 850 -4.02 -56.59 -17.29
N MET A 851 -5.03 -57.42 -17.03
CA MET A 851 -5.02 -58.84 -17.41
C MET A 851 -5.43 -59.09 -18.86
N TYR A 852 -6.50 -58.46 -19.34
CA TYR A 852 -7.09 -58.72 -20.66
C TYR A 852 -6.77 -57.64 -21.70
N GLY A 853 -6.04 -56.58 -21.32
CA GLY A 853 -5.65 -55.49 -22.21
C GLY A 853 -6.78 -54.55 -22.64
N CYS A 854 -8.01 -54.77 -22.18
CA CYS A 854 -9.18 -53.93 -22.48
C CYS A 854 -10.10 -53.80 -21.27
N ARG A 855 -10.98 -52.80 -21.29
CA ARG A 855 -11.93 -52.58 -20.18
C ARG A 855 -13.02 -53.66 -20.15
N PRO A 856 -13.62 -53.98 -18.98
CA PRO A 856 -14.71 -54.97 -18.87
C PRO A 856 -15.86 -54.77 -19.86
N SER A 857 -16.28 -53.51 -20.07
CA SER A 857 -17.34 -53.16 -21.03
C SER A 857 -16.94 -53.43 -22.48
N GLU A 858 -15.68 -53.21 -22.84
CA GLU A 858 -15.15 -53.51 -24.16
C GLU A 858 -15.00 -55.02 -24.38
N TYR A 859 -14.60 -55.75 -23.33
CA TYR A 859 -14.51 -57.21 -23.35
C TYR A 859 -15.88 -57.84 -23.62
N ALA A 860 -16.93 -57.41 -22.89
CA ALA A 860 -18.31 -57.84 -23.12
C ALA A 860 -18.82 -57.50 -24.54
N ARG A 861 -18.41 -56.35 -25.10
CA ARG A 861 -18.78 -55.98 -26.47
C ARG A 861 -18.05 -56.82 -27.53
N LYS A 862 -16.79 -57.21 -27.27
CA LYS A 862 -16.00 -58.06 -28.18
C LYS A 862 -16.53 -59.50 -28.20
N THR A 863 -16.90 -60.05 -27.05
CA THR A 863 -17.44 -61.41 -26.96
C THR A 863 -18.81 -61.52 -27.64
N LYS A 864 -19.70 -60.53 -27.50
CA LYS A 864 -20.98 -60.46 -28.27
C LYS A 864 -20.85 -60.39 -29.79
N LYS A 865 -19.68 -60.02 -30.32
CA LYS A 865 -19.41 -59.97 -31.76
C LYS A 865 -18.78 -61.27 -32.29
N SER A 866 -18.43 -62.22 -31.41
CA SER A 866 -17.70 -63.45 -31.73
C SER A 866 -18.47 -64.74 -31.38
N THR A 867 -19.71 -64.61 -30.92
CA THR A 867 -20.76 -65.64 -30.73
C THR A 867 -21.98 -65.17 -31.48
#